data_AF-A0A1G8ZVV7-F1
#
_entry.id   AF-A0A1G8ZVV7-F1
#
_cell.length_a   1.000
_cell.length_b   1.000
_cell.length_c   1.000
_cell.angle_alpha   90.00
_cell.angle_beta   90.00
_cell.angle_gamma   90.00
#
_symmetry.space_group_name_H-M   'P 1'
#
loop_
_entity.id
_entity.type
_entity.pdbx_description
1 polymer ?
#
loop_
_entity_poly.entity_id
_entity_poly.type
_entity_poly.pdbx_seq_one_letter_code
_entity_poly.pdbx_strand_id
1 'polypeptide(L)'
;MKRKPKHFVENQLQKLFIVSMALIIILMNSFVNTAQASPERHEVVFVMNNLTEDTILLNGVKPGIEVYTLDSAKDGLQQMADILSGKSDIDAIHLLSHGTKGQINLGSVSLNNDNIQNYNDQLEQIGASLTEDGDILLYGCNVAEDSKSQDFVKKLGLVTGADIAASTDELGVIGLDWELEYTTGSVEALSPFKKGVYYPYKLSSPVMYYTTVDSSGSVAGSDDKLAVFNTDGTNHNILASAFAKAPNRALLDMPNDRILVWDNVDKIIYSYGLTSHSITPLANISITGTIGSMVYDYVNQKIYYTTIDSSGSSAGPDDKIGVFNLDGSNHQILASSISKAPNRMILDTFRNRALIWDNVDKKILALDLTTNAITSLAALTITGSMGGFAYDPIGDRIFYTTYDSSGTVAGVDDKLGVFNADGSNHQILASNISNAPTQLALDLGNDTVWIWENVNKQIYQYNLNTNNLSSYGAVTITGTMGSLLYYDGASPTIDLNGSNPANLSSDFLPEEDIQLKFSERVIGGSGIIYLYNTTSNSQIEAIPVNDPRITGWGTNTLTINPDATLSGTVAVRWSRGAIRDYNDNYLIENSSNTYYSFSVASANTAPAFTGSTITLTVNQNAPATDITGLLSVSDTDSNQTLTWSQSAAPDHGGQLLFTGAIASSGSTQIAPGGTITYTPATGYFGSEAFTVQVSDGVATATKQITVTINAPAPQNSTVTPTIAVFDKYA
;
A
#
# COMPACT_ATOMS: atom_id res chain seq x y z
N MET A 1 -59.92 -62.99 45.86
CA MET A 1 -59.20 -61.87 45.21
C MET A 1 -58.82 -62.27 43.79
N LYS A 2 -59.42 -61.69 42.75
CA LYS A 2 -58.97 -61.84 41.35
C LYS A 2 -58.76 -60.45 40.76
N ARG A 3 -57.51 -60.12 40.46
CA ARG A 3 -57.09 -58.86 39.81
C ARG A 3 -57.60 -58.85 38.37
N LYS A 4 -58.42 -57.84 38.01
CA LYS A 4 -58.78 -57.50 36.63
C LYS A 4 -57.57 -56.86 35.91
N PRO A 5 -57.50 -56.95 34.58
CA PRO A 5 -56.24 -56.99 33.84
C PRO A 5 -55.65 -55.60 33.58
N LYS A 6 -54.34 -55.49 33.83
CA LYS A 6 -53.46 -54.34 33.53
C LYS A 6 -53.55 -53.81 32.09
N HIS A 7 -53.99 -54.64 31.15
CA HIS A 7 -53.97 -54.32 29.71
C HIS A 7 -54.97 -53.26 29.23
N PHE A 8 -56.06 -52.99 29.96
CA PHE A 8 -57.02 -51.95 29.52
C PHE A 8 -56.52 -50.54 29.88
N VAL A 9 -55.76 -50.40 30.97
CA VAL A 9 -55.22 -49.11 31.43
C VAL A 9 -53.97 -48.73 30.63
N GLU A 10 -53.11 -49.70 30.27
CA GLU A 10 -51.94 -49.46 29.41
C GLU A 10 -52.33 -48.99 27.99
N ASN A 11 -53.40 -49.54 27.40
CA ASN A 11 -53.81 -49.17 26.05
C ASN A 11 -54.50 -47.78 26.00
N GLN A 12 -55.15 -47.36 27.10
CA GLN A 12 -55.68 -46.00 27.24
C GLN A 12 -54.57 -44.98 27.55
N LEU A 13 -53.56 -45.36 28.33
CA LEU A 13 -52.37 -44.53 28.58
C LEU A 13 -51.52 -44.37 27.31
N GLN A 14 -51.32 -45.41 26.51
CA GLN A 14 -50.61 -45.31 25.23
C GLN A 14 -51.38 -44.44 24.22
N LYS A 15 -52.71 -44.55 24.15
CA LYS A 15 -53.53 -43.66 23.31
C LYS A 15 -53.49 -42.21 23.81
N LEU A 16 -53.52 -41.97 25.11
CA LEU A 16 -53.39 -40.63 25.70
C LEU A 16 -51.99 -40.04 25.50
N PHE A 17 -50.94 -40.88 25.50
CA PHE A 17 -49.57 -40.49 25.22
C PHE A 17 -49.40 -40.15 23.73
N ILE A 18 -49.93 -40.97 22.82
CA ILE A 18 -49.87 -40.71 21.36
C ILE A 18 -50.69 -39.49 20.98
N VAL A 19 -51.87 -39.28 21.58
CA VAL A 19 -52.69 -38.08 21.36
C VAL A 19 -52.02 -36.84 21.96
N SER A 20 -51.39 -36.93 23.13
CA SER A 20 -50.62 -35.81 23.70
C SER A 20 -49.37 -35.49 22.89
N MET A 21 -48.67 -36.50 22.36
CA MET A 21 -47.48 -36.30 21.52
C MET A 21 -47.86 -35.75 20.14
N ALA A 22 -48.98 -36.18 19.56
CA ALA A 22 -49.52 -35.60 18.34
C ALA A 22 -50.02 -34.16 18.56
N LEU A 23 -50.62 -33.85 19.71
CA LEU A 23 -51.02 -32.48 20.06
C LEU A 23 -49.81 -31.59 20.32
N ILE A 24 -48.73 -32.12 20.94
CA ILE A 24 -47.45 -31.44 21.11
C ILE A 24 -46.73 -31.24 19.78
N ILE A 25 -46.80 -32.18 18.83
CA ILE A 25 -46.23 -32.02 17.48
C ILE A 25 -47.07 -31.05 16.64
N ILE A 26 -48.40 -31.03 16.78
CA ILE A 26 -49.27 -30.04 16.12
C ILE A 26 -49.09 -28.66 16.75
N LEU A 27 -48.90 -28.56 18.07
CA LEU A 27 -48.51 -27.32 18.76
C LEU A 27 -47.11 -26.87 18.34
N MET A 28 -46.11 -27.75 18.36
CA MET A 28 -44.74 -27.46 17.89
C MET A 28 -44.72 -27.05 16.40
N ASN A 29 -45.51 -27.68 15.53
CA ASN A 29 -45.63 -27.29 14.12
C ASN A 29 -46.48 -26.02 13.90
N SER A 30 -47.35 -25.64 14.85
CA SER A 30 -48.07 -24.36 14.81
C SER A 30 -47.31 -23.21 15.48
N PHE A 31 -46.22 -23.49 16.21
CA PHE A 31 -45.26 -22.50 16.71
C PHE A 31 -44.04 -22.27 15.79
N VAL A 32 -43.87 -23.07 14.72
CA VAL A 32 -42.75 -22.92 13.77
C VAL A 32 -43.08 -22.00 12.58
N ASN A 33 -44.30 -21.45 12.48
CA ASN A 33 -44.69 -20.66 11.31
C ASN A 33 -45.42 -19.34 11.63
N THR A 34 -45.02 -18.64 12.68
CA THR A 34 -45.27 -17.19 12.85
C THR A 34 -44.13 -16.50 13.61
N ALA A 35 -42.87 -16.83 13.32
CA ALA A 35 -41.88 -15.76 13.29
C ALA A 35 -42.17 -15.03 11.98
N GLN A 36 -43.06 -14.06 12.04
CA GLN A 36 -43.19 -13.09 10.96
C GLN A 36 -41.79 -12.51 10.80
N ALA A 37 -41.10 -12.92 9.74
CA ALA A 37 -39.93 -12.19 9.29
C ALA A 37 -40.38 -10.73 9.26
N SER A 38 -39.61 -9.84 9.89
CA SER A 38 -39.74 -8.42 9.60
C SER A 38 -39.87 -8.29 8.09
N PRO A 39 -40.75 -7.41 7.56
CA PRO A 39 -40.66 -7.08 6.14
C PRO A 39 -39.18 -6.84 5.84
N GLU A 40 -38.67 -7.54 4.83
CA GLU A 40 -37.27 -7.45 4.43
C GLU A 40 -37.03 -5.98 4.10
N ARG A 41 -36.25 -5.29 4.95
CA ARG A 41 -35.99 -3.86 4.78
C ARG A 41 -35.27 -3.66 3.45
N HIS A 42 -35.68 -2.65 2.70
CA HIS A 42 -35.03 -2.27 1.47
C HIS A 42 -33.87 -1.32 1.79
N GLU A 43 -32.66 -1.85 1.83
CA GLU A 43 -31.47 -1.11 2.23
C GLU A 43 -30.48 -0.97 1.04
N VAL A 44 -29.79 0.16 0.99
CA VAL A 44 -28.75 0.46 -0.01
C VAL A 44 -27.45 0.83 0.68
N VAL A 45 -26.32 0.27 0.21
CA VAL A 45 -24.97 0.57 0.68
C VAL A 45 -24.17 1.22 -0.44
N PHE A 46 -23.61 2.39 -0.17
CA PHE A 46 -22.63 3.06 -1.02
C PHE A 46 -21.24 2.95 -0.39
N VAL A 47 -20.25 2.55 -1.19
CA VAL A 47 -18.84 2.44 -0.77
C VAL A 47 -17.97 3.26 -1.72
N MET A 48 -17.19 4.19 -1.18
CA MET A 48 -16.21 4.93 -2.00
C MET A 48 -15.04 4.03 -2.43
N ASN A 49 -14.65 4.08 -3.70
CA ASN A 49 -13.55 3.26 -4.23
C ASN A 49 -12.13 3.72 -3.83
N ASN A 50 -12.03 4.84 -3.10
CA ASN A 50 -10.77 5.26 -2.48
C ASN A 50 -10.63 4.76 -1.04
N LEU A 51 -11.61 4.01 -0.52
CA LEU A 51 -11.43 3.27 0.72
C LEU A 51 -10.50 2.09 0.49
N THR A 52 -9.59 1.88 1.43
CA THR A 52 -8.55 0.88 1.25
C THR A 52 -9.10 -0.54 1.40
N GLU A 53 -8.84 -1.41 0.42
CA GLU A 53 -9.45 -2.74 0.35
C GLU A 53 -10.99 -2.69 0.43
N ASP A 54 -11.61 -1.75 -0.28
CA ASP A 54 -13.07 -1.60 -0.38
C ASP A 54 -13.80 -2.92 -0.69
N THR A 55 -13.15 -3.86 -1.39
CA THR A 55 -13.66 -5.21 -1.64
C THR A 55 -13.99 -6.00 -0.36
N ILE A 56 -13.31 -5.77 0.76
CA ILE A 56 -13.65 -6.36 2.07
C ILE A 56 -15.02 -5.86 2.53
N LEU A 57 -15.27 -4.55 2.37
CA LEU A 57 -16.54 -3.93 2.72
C LEU A 57 -17.65 -4.44 1.80
N LEU A 58 -17.43 -4.41 0.48
CA LEU A 58 -18.38 -4.89 -0.52
C LEU A 58 -18.78 -6.36 -0.29
N ASN A 59 -17.81 -7.24 -0.02
CA ASN A 59 -18.07 -8.66 0.27
C ASN A 59 -18.66 -8.90 1.66
N GLY A 60 -18.42 -7.97 2.58
CA GLY A 60 -18.90 -8.01 3.96
C GLY A 60 -20.39 -7.72 4.11
N VAL A 61 -21.01 -7.04 3.15
CA VAL A 61 -22.44 -6.68 3.21
C VAL A 61 -23.32 -7.93 3.31
N LYS A 62 -24.38 -7.86 4.13
CA LYS A 62 -25.38 -8.92 4.29
C LYS A 62 -26.10 -9.19 2.95
N PRO A 63 -26.47 -10.45 2.65
CA PRO A 63 -27.29 -10.74 1.48
C PRO A 63 -28.63 -9.99 1.53
N GLY A 64 -29.13 -9.54 0.38
CA GLY A 64 -30.42 -8.83 0.26
C GLY A 64 -30.30 -7.30 0.22
N ILE A 65 -29.15 -6.74 0.60
CA ILE A 65 -28.87 -5.30 0.54
C ILE A 65 -28.28 -4.94 -0.83
N GLU A 66 -28.75 -3.85 -1.44
CA GLU A 66 -28.17 -3.35 -2.70
C GLU A 66 -26.84 -2.65 -2.43
N VAL A 67 -25.80 -2.93 -3.22
CA VAL A 67 -24.45 -2.38 -3.00
C VAL A 67 -23.95 -1.67 -4.25
N TYR A 68 -23.46 -0.44 -4.07
CA TYR A 68 -22.91 0.39 -5.14
C TYR A 68 -21.54 0.95 -4.76
N THR A 69 -20.61 0.90 -5.69
CA THR A 69 -19.30 1.56 -5.57
C THR A 69 -19.39 2.96 -6.18
N LEU A 70 -18.93 3.98 -5.44
CA LEU A 70 -18.84 5.37 -5.90
C LEU A 70 -17.42 5.68 -6.38
N ASP A 71 -17.32 6.36 -7.52
CA ASP A 71 -16.04 6.77 -8.12
C ASP A 71 -15.52 8.04 -7.43
N SER A 72 -14.37 7.94 -6.76
CA SER A 72 -13.76 9.03 -6.01
C SER A 72 -13.26 10.18 -6.89
N ALA A 73 -13.13 9.98 -8.21
CA ALA A 73 -12.76 11.04 -9.15
C ALA A 73 -13.95 11.93 -9.55
N LYS A 74 -15.17 11.62 -9.09
CA LYS A 74 -16.42 12.31 -9.46
C LYS A 74 -17.16 12.82 -8.23
N ASP A 75 -18.21 13.61 -8.47
CA ASP A 75 -19.14 14.05 -7.44
C ASP A 75 -19.94 12.84 -6.92
N GLY A 76 -19.69 12.44 -5.67
CA GLY A 76 -20.35 11.29 -5.05
C GLY A 76 -21.82 11.54 -4.71
N LEU A 77 -22.22 12.78 -4.40
CA LEU A 77 -23.64 13.10 -4.15
C LEU A 77 -24.44 13.02 -5.44
N GLN A 78 -23.90 13.52 -6.54
CA GLN A 78 -24.54 13.38 -7.85
C GLN A 78 -24.65 11.92 -8.26
N GLN A 79 -23.60 11.11 -8.04
CA GLN A 79 -23.65 9.68 -8.31
C GLN A 79 -24.74 8.97 -7.48
N MET A 80 -24.84 9.26 -6.18
CA MET A 80 -25.90 8.72 -5.32
C MET A 80 -27.29 9.15 -5.83
N ALA A 81 -27.49 10.43 -6.11
CA ALA A 81 -28.76 10.95 -6.62
C ALA A 81 -29.17 10.29 -7.95
N ASP A 82 -28.21 10.12 -8.88
CA ASP A 82 -28.44 9.45 -10.17
C ASP A 82 -28.80 7.97 -9.99
N ILE A 83 -28.11 7.24 -9.09
CA ILE A 83 -28.37 5.83 -8.80
C ILE A 83 -29.73 5.62 -8.13
N LEU A 84 -30.11 6.55 -7.24
CA LEU A 84 -31.39 6.51 -6.52
C LEU A 84 -32.55 7.12 -7.33
N SER A 85 -32.27 7.70 -8.49
CA SER A 85 -33.29 8.32 -9.33
C SER A 85 -34.37 7.32 -9.75
N GLY A 86 -35.62 7.62 -9.39
CA GLY A 86 -36.76 6.74 -9.66
C GLY A 86 -36.90 5.55 -8.72
N LYS A 87 -36.07 5.43 -7.68
CA LYS A 87 -36.29 4.52 -6.55
C LYS A 87 -37.15 5.18 -5.47
N SER A 88 -37.87 4.36 -4.72
CA SER A 88 -38.69 4.75 -3.56
C SER A 88 -38.65 3.62 -2.53
N ASP A 89 -39.22 3.90 -1.35
CA ASP A 89 -39.43 2.90 -0.30
C ASP A 89 -38.13 2.30 0.28
N ILE A 90 -37.03 3.05 0.22
CA ILE A 90 -35.75 2.65 0.83
C ILE A 90 -35.81 2.93 2.34
N ASP A 91 -35.65 1.88 3.13
CA ASP A 91 -35.64 1.94 4.59
C ASP A 91 -34.34 2.55 5.12
N ALA A 92 -33.19 2.28 4.48
CA ALA A 92 -31.90 2.80 4.93
C ALA A 92 -30.88 2.98 3.80
N ILE A 93 -30.10 4.04 3.90
CA ILE A 93 -28.90 4.29 3.09
C ILE A 93 -27.67 4.25 3.99
N HIS A 94 -26.76 3.33 3.71
CA HIS A 94 -25.47 3.21 4.38
C HIS A 94 -24.39 3.82 3.49
N LEU A 95 -23.61 4.76 4.03
CA LEU A 95 -22.57 5.46 3.29
C LEU A 95 -21.21 5.24 3.93
N LEU A 96 -20.34 4.51 3.25
CA LEU A 96 -18.98 4.23 3.67
C LEU A 96 -17.99 5.15 2.96
N SER A 97 -17.31 6.00 3.73
CA SER A 97 -16.28 6.89 3.21
C SER A 97 -15.33 7.39 4.29
N HIS A 98 -14.22 8.02 3.90
CA HIS A 98 -13.40 8.77 4.83
C HIS A 98 -14.19 9.97 5.41
N GLY A 99 -14.10 10.13 6.73
CA GLY A 99 -14.65 11.25 7.47
C GLY A 99 -13.57 12.05 8.17
N THR A 100 -13.90 13.29 8.50
CA THR A 100 -13.27 14.08 9.56
C THR A 100 -14.35 14.88 10.28
N LYS A 101 -13.96 15.63 11.31
CA LYS A 101 -14.88 16.41 12.13
C LYS A 101 -15.83 17.30 11.32
N GLY A 102 -17.11 16.92 11.28
CA GLY A 102 -18.17 17.67 10.60
C GLY A 102 -18.15 17.59 9.07
N GLN A 103 -17.53 16.55 8.51
CA GLN A 103 -17.50 16.31 7.07
C GLN A 103 -17.46 14.82 6.71
N ILE A 104 -18.05 14.52 5.57
CA ILE A 104 -17.90 13.24 4.88
C ILE A 104 -17.35 13.48 3.47
N ASN A 105 -16.35 12.72 3.05
CA ASN A 105 -15.79 12.83 1.70
C ASN A 105 -16.59 11.97 0.72
N LEU A 106 -16.92 12.48 -0.45
CA LEU A 106 -17.74 11.82 -1.46
C LEU A 106 -17.14 12.08 -2.83
N GLY A 107 -15.89 11.65 -2.98
CA GLY A 107 -15.09 11.83 -4.19
C GLY A 107 -14.60 13.26 -4.34
N SER A 108 -15.02 13.95 -5.40
CA SER A 108 -14.69 15.37 -5.59
C SER A 108 -15.44 16.33 -4.66
N VAL A 109 -16.35 15.82 -3.83
CA VAL A 109 -17.14 16.59 -2.87
C VAL A 109 -16.71 16.26 -1.45
N SER A 110 -16.31 17.28 -0.70
CA SER A 110 -16.10 17.22 0.74
C SER A 110 -17.30 17.86 1.43
N LEU A 111 -18.36 17.09 1.70
CA LEU A 111 -19.63 17.63 2.17
C LEU A 111 -19.54 17.99 3.67
N ASN A 112 -19.76 19.26 4.01
CA ASN A 112 -19.62 19.78 5.37
C ASN A 112 -20.61 20.92 5.66
N ASN A 113 -20.53 21.49 6.86
CA ASN A 113 -21.46 22.53 7.30
C ASN A 113 -21.43 23.82 6.46
N ASP A 114 -20.31 24.11 5.78
CA ASP A 114 -20.09 25.36 5.05
C ASP A 114 -20.63 25.29 3.62
N ASN A 115 -20.76 24.09 3.05
CA ASN A 115 -21.16 23.90 1.66
C ASN A 115 -22.44 23.08 1.46
N ILE A 116 -23.01 22.48 2.52
CA ILE A 116 -24.19 21.60 2.41
C ILE A 116 -25.35 22.21 1.63
N GLN A 117 -25.61 23.51 1.81
CA GLN A 117 -26.69 24.23 1.12
C GLN A 117 -26.51 24.30 -0.41
N ASN A 118 -25.28 24.12 -0.91
CA ASN A 118 -25.00 24.13 -2.35
C ASN A 118 -25.44 22.82 -3.03
N TYR A 119 -25.76 21.79 -2.24
CA TYR A 119 -26.11 20.45 -2.71
C TYR A 119 -27.55 20.05 -2.36
N ASN A 120 -28.43 21.03 -2.05
CA ASN A 120 -29.82 20.76 -1.68
C ASN A 120 -30.55 19.93 -2.73
N ASP A 121 -30.40 20.23 -4.02
CA ASP A 121 -31.09 19.50 -5.10
C ASP A 121 -30.75 17.99 -5.06
N GLN A 122 -29.47 17.64 -4.92
CA GLN A 122 -29.02 16.25 -4.81
C GLN A 122 -29.49 15.61 -3.49
N LEU A 123 -29.37 16.32 -2.37
CA LEU A 123 -29.74 15.81 -1.04
C LEU A 123 -31.25 15.59 -0.91
N GLU A 124 -32.08 16.49 -1.44
CA GLU A 124 -33.53 16.34 -1.50
C GLU A 124 -33.93 15.16 -2.41
N GLN A 125 -33.22 14.96 -3.53
CA GLN A 125 -33.45 13.80 -4.41
C GLN A 125 -33.08 12.48 -3.74
N ILE A 126 -31.97 12.43 -2.99
CA ILE A 126 -31.58 11.27 -2.19
C ILE A 126 -32.65 11.01 -1.12
N GLY A 127 -33.06 12.05 -0.39
CA GLY A 127 -34.11 11.99 0.61
C GLY A 127 -35.45 11.49 0.07
N ALA A 128 -35.85 11.93 -1.12
CA ALA A 128 -37.09 11.51 -1.76
C ALA A 128 -37.17 10.02 -2.13
N SER A 129 -36.04 9.30 -2.10
CA SER A 129 -36.01 7.85 -2.31
C SER A 129 -36.29 7.04 -1.03
N LEU A 130 -36.18 7.68 0.14
CA LEU A 130 -36.37 7.06 1.45
C LEU A 130 -37.85 6.93 1.83
N THR A 131 -38.14 6.01 2.74
CA THR A 131 -39.42 5.98 3.46
C THR A 131 -39.57 7.17 4.41
N GLU A 132 -40.78 7.40 4.94
CA GLU A 132 -41.02 8.45 5.96
C GLU A 132 -40.16 8.26 7.21
N ASP A 133 -39.89 7.01 7.61
CA ASP A 133 -39.00 6.62 8.70
C ASP A 133 -37.63 6.13 8.17
N GLY A 134 -37.17 6.66 7.03
CA GLY A 134 -35.95 6.20 6.38
C GLY A 134 -34.67 6.75 7.02
N ASP A 135 -33.65 5.89 7.13
CA ASP A 135 -32.39 6.19 7.80
C ASP A 135 -31.23 6.50 6.83
N ILE A 136 -30.29 7.35 7.24
CA ILE A 136 -28.98 7.48 6.60
C ILE A 136 -27.86 7.26 7.63
N LEU A 137 -26.96 6.32 7.36
CA LEU A 137 -25.88 5.93 8.26
C LEU A 137 -24.53 6.30 7.65
N LEU A 138 -23.80 7.20 8.30
CA LEU A 138 -22.51 7.74 7.85
C LEU A 138 -21.35 7.01 8.53
N TYR A 139 -20.75 6.06 7.83
CA TYR A 139 -19.54 5.37 8.26
C TYR A 139 -18.30 6.11 7.75
N GLY A 140 -17.88 7.12 8.48
CA GLY A 140 -16.58 7.80 8.34
C GLY A 140 -16.11 8.27 9.71
N CYS A 141 -14.81 8.44 9.94
CA CYS A 141 -14.30 8.79 11.29
C CYS A 141 -14.72 10.21 11.73
N ASN A 142 -15.09 10.35 13.00
CA ASN A 142 -15.30 11.63 13.71
C ASN A 142 -16.37 12.56 13.10
N VAL A 143 -17.29 12.06 12.29
CA VAL A 143 -18.23 12.92 11.51
C VAL A 143 -19.12 13.78 12.42
N ALA A 144 -19.41 13.32 13.64
CA ALA A 144 -20.29 13.94 14.63
C ALA A 144 -19.65 14.13 16.02
N GLU A 145 -18.33 14.14 16.09
CA GLU A 145 -17.52 14.16 17.33
C GLU A 145 -17.94 15.22 18.36
N ASP A 146 -18.22 16.46 17.94
CA ASP A 146 -18.63 17.57 18.80
C ASP A 146 -19.90 18.31 18.35
N SER A 147 -20.35 19.27 19.16
CA SER A 147 -21.58 20.03 18.89
C SER A 147 -21.60 20.77 17.55
N LYS A 148 -20.44 21.19 17.01
CA LYS A 148 -20.36 21.87 15.71
C LYS A 148 -20.46 20.86 14.58
N SER A 149 -19.80 19.71 14.69
CA SER A 149 -19.95 18.62 13.72
C SER A 149 -21.35 17.98 13.77
N GLN A 150 -22.00 17.95 14.92
CA GLN A 150 -23.39 17.51 15.06
C GLN A 150 -24.39 18.47 14.39
N ASP A 151 -24.06 19.76 14.24
CA ASP A 151 -24.86 20.72 13.46
C ASP A 151 -24.88 20.34 11.97
N PHE A 152 -23.75 19.87 11.43
CA PHE A 152 -23.68 19.34 10.08
C PHE A 152 -24.63 18.14 9.90
N VAL A 153 -24.55 17.15 10.80
CA VAL A 153 -25.43 15.95 10.75
C VAL A 153 -26.92 16.33 10.87
N LYS A 154 -27.26 17.29 11.74
CA LYS A 154 -28.64 17.82 11.84
C LYS A 154 -29.11 18.49 10.56
N LYS A 155 -28.28 19.32 9.93
CA LYS A 155 -28.64 19.97 8.66
C LYS A 155 -28.82 18.95 7.54
N LEU A 156 -27.99 17.91 7.52
CA LEU A 156 -28.15 16.81 6.58
C LEU A 156 -29.52 16.14 6.74
N GLY A 157 -29.88 15.74 7.97
CA GLY A 157 -31.21 15.17 8.25
C GLY A 157 -32.37 16.11 7.91
N LEU A 158 -32.21 17.41 8.13
CA LEU A 158 -33.22 18.40 7.75
C LEU A 158 -33.43 18.52 6.22
N VAL A 159 -32.37 18.42 5.43
CA VAL A 159 -32.46 18.57 3.96
C VAL A 159 -32.91 17.26 3.30
N THR A 160 -32.47 16.10 3.80
CA THR A 160 -32.89 14.79 3.28
C THR A 160 -34.25 14.36 3.83
N GLY A 161 -34.69 14.91 4.96
CA GLY A 161 -35.88 14.44 5.68
C GLY A 161 -35.67 13.13 6.43
N ALA A 162 -34.43 12.65 6.54
CA ALA A 162 -34.08 11.36 7.11
C ALA A 162 -33.58 11.49 8.56
N ASP A 163 -33.71 10.40 9.31
CA ASP A 163 -32.98 10.21 10.55
C ASP A 163 -31.53 9.77 10.22
N ILE A 164 -30.55 10.37 10.89
CA ILE A 164 -29.13 10.23 10.53
C ILE A 164 -28.37 9.62 11.69
N ALA A 165 -27.55 8.60 11.45
CA ALA A 165 -26.54 8.12 12.38
C ALA A 165 -25.12 8.44 11.86
N ALA A 166 -24.23 8.83 12.75
CA ALA A 166 -22.83 9.14 12.42
C ALA A 166 -21.89 8.85 13.61
N SER A 167 -20.62 8.60 13.32
CA SER A 167 -19.60 8.32 14.34
C SER A 167 -19.20 9.58 15.10
N THR A 168 -18.82 9.40 16.35
CA THR A 168 -18.16 10.42 17.18
C THR A 168 -16.66 10.18 17.34
N ASP A 169 -16.15 9.03 16.90
CA ASP A 169 -14.75 8.60 17.04
C ASP A 169 -14.18 7.95 15.76
N GLU A 170 -12.99 7.34 15.89
CA GLU A 170 -12.35 6.59 14.80
C GLU A 170 -13.03 5.23 14.59
N LEU A 171 -13.62 5.04 13.40
CA LEU A 171 -14.15 3.75 12.97
C LEU A 171 -13.06 2.88 12.30
N GLY A 172 -13.11 1.57 12.55
CA GLY A 172 -12.34 0.58 11.78
C GLY A 172 -11.06 0.04 12.41
N VAL A 173 -10.80 0.22 13.71
CA VAL A 173 -9.63 -0.40 14.38
C VAL A 173 -10.05 -1.35 15.51
N ILE A 174 -10.00 -2.65 15.23
CA ILE A 174 -9.94 -3.78 16.18
C ILE A 174 -11.15 -3.91 17.14
N GLY A 175 -12.16 -4.69 16.72
CA GLY A 175 -12.98 -5.49 17.62
C GLY A 175 -14.10 -4.78 18.39
N LEU A 176 -15.12 -4.30 17.65
CA LEU A 176 -16.25 -3.43 18.05
C LEU A 176 -15.81 -1.96 17.89
N ASP A 177 -16.13 -1.26 16.81
CA ASP A 177 -17.48 -0.76 16.61
C ASP A 177 -17.87 -0.49 15.13
N TRP A 178 -19.03 -0.98 14.70
CA TRP A 178 -19.79 -0.37 13.59
C TRP A 178 -20.96 0.45 14.16
N GLU A 179 -21.00 0.64 15.48
CA GLU A 179 -21.94 1.57 16.09
C GLU A 179 -21.60 2.99 15.65
N LEU A 180 -22.64 3.80 15.65
CA LEU A 180 -22.61 5.20 15.30
C LEU A 180 -23.24 5.89 16.51
N GLU A 181 -22.41 6.57 17.31
CA GLU A 181 -22.78 6.98 18.66
C GLU A 181 -23.72 8.19 18.67
N TYR A 182 -23.79 8.91 17.55
CA TYR A 182 -24.62 10.09 17.40
C TYR A 182 -25.74 9.84 16.39
N THR A 183 -26.98 10.12 16.82
CA THR A 183 -28.16 10.04 15.96
C THR A 183 -28.99 11.32 15.96
N THR A 184 -29.65 11.60 14.85
CA THR A 184 -30.77 12.54 14.76
C THR A 184 -32.05 11.74 14.54
N GLY A 185 -33.01 11.89 15.44
CA GLY A 185 -34.25 11.10 15.42
C GLY A 185 -34.05 9.65 15.88
N SER A 186 -34.91 8.74 15.39
CA SER A 186 -34.89 7.31 15.75
C SER A 186 -34.29 6.52 14.60
N VAL A 187 -33.16 5.86 14.84
CA VAL A 187 -32.50 5.04 13.82
C VAL A 187 -32.76 3.58 14.13
N GLU A 188 -33.49 2.89 13.26
CA GLU A 188 -33.82 1.47 13.41
C GLU A 188 -32.95 0.55 12.53
N ALA A 189 -32.31 1.11 11.52
CA ALA A 189 -31.34 0.40 10.69
C ALA A 189 -30.16 -0.11 11.52
N LEU A 190 -29.75 -1.34 11.25
CA LEU A 190 -28.58 -1.96 11.88
C LEU A 190 -27.38 -1.91 10.93
N SER A 191 -26.18 -2.19 11.44
CA SER A 191 -24.99 -2.32 10.59
C SER A 191 -25.25 -3.24 9.37
N PRO A 192 -24.85 -2.85 8.15
CA PRO A 192 -25.12 -3.60 6.93
C PRO A 192 -24.21 -4.84 6.80
N PHE A 193 -23.24 -5.01 7.70
CA PHE A 193 -22.21 -6.04 7.59
C PHE A 193 -22.59 -7.35 8.28
N LYS A 194 -22.14 -8.47 7.69
CA LYS A 194 -22.19 -9.79 8.33
C LYS A 194 -21.40 -9.74 9.64
N LYS A 195 -21.89 -10.47 10.65
CA LYS A 195 -21.15 -10.60 11.91
C LYS A 195 -19.76 -11.19 11.66
N GLY A 196 -18.72 -10.51 12.14
CA GLY A 196 -17.34 -10.93 11.98
C GLY A 196 -16.62 -10.36 10.74
N VAL A 197 -17.27 -9.48 9.97
CA VAL A 197 -16.57 -8.66 8.96
C VAL A 197 -15.61 -7.74 9.70
N TYR A 198 -14.32 -7.95 9.45
CA TYR A 198 -13.22 -7.19 10.03
C TYR A 198 -12.67 -6.27 8.95
N TYR A 199 -12.96 -4.97 9.08
CA TYR A 199 -12.32 -3.93 8.31
C TYR A 199 -11.30 -3.25 9.21
N PRO A 200 -10.00 -3.43 8.94
CA PRO A 200 -8.95 -3.06 9.89
C PRO A 200 -8.35 -1.68 9.65
N TYR A 201 -8.86 -0.94 8.67
CA TYR A 201 -8.34 0.35 8.23
C TYR A 201 -9.18 1.50 8.78
N LYS A 202 -8.54 2.62 9.09
CA LYS A 202 -9.24 3.84 9.52
C LYS A 202 -9.96 4.47 8.34
N LEU A 203 -11.19 4.90 8.55
CA LEU A 203 -11.95 5.75 7.62
C LEU A 203 -11.65 7.24 7.87
N SER A 204 -10.39 7.59 8.15
CA SER A 204 -9.93 8.96 8.43
C SER A 204 -9.29 9.58 7.19
N SER A 205 -9.49 10.88 6.95
CA SER A 205 -8.75 11.58 5.89
C SER A 205 -7.41 12.12 6.40
N PRO A 206 -6.39 12.26 5.54
CA PRO A 206 -5.17 12.97 5.91
C PRO A 206 -5.49 14.43 6.22
N VAL A 207 -4.75 14.98 7.19
CA VAL A 207 -4.95 16.35 7.69
C VAL A 207 -3.64 17.11 7.75
N MET A 208 -3.74 18.43 7.72
CA MET A 208 -2.64 19.35 7.96
C MET A 208 -2.86 20.13 9.26
N TYR A 209 -1.95 19.93 10.21
CA TYR A 209 -1.89 20.74 11.42
C TYR A 209 -0.98 21.94 11.19
N TYR A 210 -1.32 23.06 11.79
CA TYR A 210 -0.53 24.25 11.64
C TYR A 210 -0.67 25.18 12.85
N THR A 211 0.30 26.08 12.97
CA THR A 211 0.24 27.16 13.94
C THR A 211 0.24 28.51 13.26
N THR A 212 -0.39 29.51 13.88
CA THR A 212 -0.32 30.91 13.45
C THR A 212 0.25 31.80 14.52
N VAL A 213 0.91 32.86 14.07
CA VAL A 213 1.46 33.90 14.92
C VAL A 213 0.90 35.25 14.51
N ASP A 214 0.56 36.06 15.51
CA ASP A 214 0.12 37.43 15.30
C ASP A 214 1.27 38.38 14.91
N SER A 215 0.95 39.61 14.51
CA SER A 215 1.99 40.61 14.14
C SER A 215 2.68 41.24 15.35
N SER A 216 2.19 41.03 16.57
CA SER A 216 2.71 41.64 17.80
C SER A 216 3.83 40.81 18.44
N GLY A 217 3.78 39.48 18.28
CA GLY A 217 4.75 38.50 18.70
C GLY A 217 5.08 38.50 20.21
N SER A 218 4.35 39.26 21.03
CA SER A 218 4.76 39.61 22.41
C SER A 218 3.72 39.25 23.47
N VAL A 219 2.45 39.08 23.08
CA VAL A 219 1.35 38.62 23.93
C VAL A 219 0.61 37.51 23.21
N ALA A 220 -0.04 36.62 23.95
CA ALA A 220 -0.84 35.57 23.35
C ALA A 220 -2.08 36.23 22.71
N GLY A 221 -2.04 36.39 21.40
CA GLY A 221 -3.05 37.07 20.61
C GLY A 221 -4.17 36.14 20.16
N SER A 222 -5.26 36.71 19.64
CA SER A 222 -6.34 35.91 19.03
C SER A 222 -5.88 35.12 17.80
N ASP A 223 -4.78 35.53 17.16
CA ASP A 223 -4.17 34.85 16.02
C ASP A 223 -3.10 33.82 16.41
N ASP A 224 -2.74 33.71 17.69
CA ASP A 224 -1.85 32.64 18.16
C ASP A 224 -2.67 31.36 18.33
N LYS A 225 -2.64 30.51 17.30
CA LYS A 225 -3.50 29.32 17.21
C LYS A 225 -2.69 28.06 16.93
N LEU A 226 -3.23 26.94 17.40
CA LEU A 226 -3.02 25.62 16.82
C LEU A 226 -4.33 25.24 16.13
N ALA A 227 -4.24 24.81 14.89
CA ALA A 227 -5.41 24.50 14.08
C ALA A 227 -5.11 23.34 13.12
N VAL A 228 -6.17 22.81 12.54
CA VAL A 228 -6.15 21.71 11.59
C VAL A 228 -7.07 22.04 10.42
N PHE A 229 -6.73 21.56 9.24
CA PHE A 229 -7.61 21.57 8.07
C PHE A 229 -7.29 20.33 7.22
N ASN A 230 -8.20 19.92 6.36
CA ASN A 230 -8.01 18.77 5.48
C ASN A 230 -7.00 19.11 4.38
N THR A 231 -6.42 18.09 3.72
CA THR A 231 -5.47 18.33 2.61
C THR A 231 -6.05 19.15 1.45
N ASP A 232 -7.37 19.17 1.31
CA ASP A 232 -8.08 19.95 0.30
C ASP A 232 -8.36 21.42 0.67
N GLY A 233 -7.95 21.86 1.87
CA GLY A 233 -8.20 23.19 2.40
C GLY A 233 -9.52 23.36 3.15
N THR A 234 -10.36 22.31 3.21
CA THR A 234 -11.65 22.32 3.93
C THR A 234 -11.50 21.99 5.42
N ASN A 235 -12.62 22.03 6.16
CA ASN A 235 -12.68 21.74 7.60
C ASN A 235 -11.64 22.43 8.44
N HIS A 236 -11.53 23.73 8.23
CA HIS A 236 -10.68 24.54 9.04
C HIS A 236 -11.21 24.63 10.48
N ASN A 237 -10.50 23.97 11.39
CA ASN A 237 -10.86 23.89 12.81
C ASN A 237 -9.73 24.44 13.68
N ILE A 238 -10.07 25.40 14.53
CA ILE A 238 -9.17 25.91 15.56
C ILE A 238 -9.19 24.94 16.73
N LEU A 239 -8.04 24.32 17.00
CA LEU A 239 -7.87 23.36 18.09
C LEU A 239 -7.59 24.08 19.42
N ALA A 240 -6.76 25.12 19.37
CA ALA A 240 -6.43 25.94 20.52
C ALA A 240 -6.10 27.37 20.09
N SER A 241 -6.41 28.35 20.93
CA SER A 241 -6.11 29.77 20.69
C SER A 241 -5.59 30.47 21.94
N ALA A 242 -4.76 31.50 21.76
CA ALA A 242 -4.21 32.36 22.81
C ALA A 242 -3.56 31.60 23.99
N PHE A 243 -3.03 30.40 23.76
CA PHE A 243 -2.43 29.54 24.79
C PHE A 243 -0.90 29.63 24.86
N ALA A 244 -0.26 30.08 23.78
CA ALA A 244 1.18 30.29 23.65
C ALA A 244 1.42 31.60 22.91
N LYS A 245 2.48 32.32 23.28
CA LYS A 245 2.93 33.55 22.63
C LYS A 245 3.83 33.20 21.45
N ALA A 246 3.43 33.61 20.25
CA ALA A 246 4.16 33.32 19.01
C ALA A 246 4.49 31.82 18.82
N PRO A 247 3.47 30.94 18.67
CA PRO A 247 3.63 29.50 18.50
C PRO A 247 4.25 29.13 17.15
N ASN A 248 5.51 29.50 16.91
CA ASN A 248 6.16 29.41 15.61
C ASN A 248 6.57 27.98 15.22
N ARG A 249 6.53 27.01 16.14
CA ARG A 249 6.98 25.64 15.89
C ARG A 249 6.01 24.68 16.55
N ALA A 250 5.61 23.66 15.79
CA ALA A 250 4.88 22.52 16.30
C ALA A 250 5.58 21.24 15.85
N LEU A 251 5.39 20.16 16.62
CA LEU A 251 5.94 18.84 16.36
C LEU A 251 4.84 17.81 16.62
N LEU A 252 4.69 16.84 15.71
CA LEU A 252 3.79 15.71 15.90
C LEU A 252 4.44 14.70 16.84
N ASP A 253 3.68 14.25 17.84
CA ASP A 253 4.01 13.12 18.72
C ASP A 253 2.85 12.12 18.70
N MET A 254 2.62 11.57 17.50
CA MET A 254 1.49 10.67 17.21
C MET A 254 1.50 9.39 18.04
N PRO A 255 2.67 8.76 18.36
CA PRO A 255 2.68 7.63 19.29
C PRO A 255 2.09 7.94 20.68
N ASN A 256 2.02 9.22 21.05
CA ASN A 256 1.42 9.69 22.31
C ASN A 256 0.17 10.57 22.08
N ASP A 257 -0.44 10.49 20.90
CA ASP A 257 -1.68 11.17 20.54
C ASP A 257 -1.69 12.69 20.84
N ARG A 258 -0.61 13.39 20.49
CA ARG A 258 -0.47 14.81 20.84
C ARG A 258 0.36 15.62 19.85
N ILE A 259 0.21 16.94 19.94
CA ILE A 259 1.05 17.93 19.27
C ILE A 259 1.79 18.73 20.32
N LEU A 260 3.10 18.86 20.14
CA LEU A 260 3.94 19.72 20.96
C LEU A 260 4.06 21.09 20.27
N VAL A 261 3.73 22.17 20.98
CA VAL A 261 3.78 23.54 20.47
C VAL A 261 4.73 24.37 21.32
N TRP A 262 5.66 25.05 20.67
CA TRP A 262 6.65 25.89 21.33
C TRP A 262 6.18 27.35 21.44
N ASP A 263 6.19 27.88 22.66
CA ASP A 263 6.05 29.30 22.94
C ASP A 263 7.40 30.00 22.82
N ASN A 264 7.54 30.88 21.82
CA ASN A 264 8.82 31.52 21.55
C ASN A 264 9.16 32.66 22.50
N VAL A 265 8.20 33.18 23.26
CA VAL A 265 8.41 34.30 24.19
C VAL A 265 8.68 33.77 25.59
N ASP A 266 7.78 32.93 26.10
CA ASP A 266 7.84 32.39 27.47
C ASP A 266 8.73 31.14 27.58
N LYS A 267 9.15 30.57 26.44
CA LYS A 267 10.05 29.40 26.37
C LYS A 267 9.43 28.15 27.02
N ILE A 268 8.13 27.96 26.79
CA ILE A 268 7.32 26.86 27.30
C ILE A 268 6.96 25.92 26.14
N ILE A 269 7.01 24.60 26.39
CA ILE A 269 6.39 23.61 25.51
C ILE A 269 4.99 23.32 26.02
N TYR A 270 4.00 23.52 25.17
CA TYR A 270 2.63 23.08 25.39
C TYR A 270 2.40 21.76 24.67
N SER A 271 1.73 20.83 25.34
CA SER A 271 1.16 19.63 24.76
C SER A 271 -0.31 19.86 24.49
N TYR A 272 -0.76 19.64 23.26
CA TYR A 272 -2.17 19.52 22.90
C TYR A 272 -2.49 18.05 22.64
N GLY A 273 -3.32 17.42 23.47
CA GLY A 273 -3.77 16.06 23.21
C GLY A 273 -4.85 16.03 22.13
N LEU A 274 -4.67 15.22 21.09
CA LEU A 274 -5.56 15.18 19.93
C LEU A 274 -6.94 14.62 20.31
N THR A 275 -7.00 13.48 21.01
CA THR A 275 -8.27 12.92 21.51
C THR A 275 -8.79 13.68 22.73
N SER A 276 -7.91 13.99 23.69
CA SER A 276 -8.34 14.62 24.95
C SER A 276 -8.72 16.09 24.82
N HIS A 277 -8.32 16.75 23.72
CA HIS A 277 -8.45 18.20 23.50
C HIS A 277 -7.85 19.07 24.63
N SER A 278 -6.96 18.49 25.44
CA SER A 278 -6.39 19.15 26.61
C SER A 278 -5.07 19.84 26.27
N ILE A 279 -4.89 21.06 26.79
CA ILE A 279 -3.64 21.82 26.66
C ILE A 279 -2.91 21.76 28.00
N THR A 280 -1.68 21.25 28.00
CA THR A 280 -0.85 21.12 29.20
C THR A 280 0.54 21.72 28.97
N PRO A 281 1.02 22.67 29.80
CA PRO A 281 2.42 23.09 29.76
C PRO A 281 3.31 21.96 30.30
N LEU A 282 4.26 21.48 29.50
CA LEU A 282 5.14 20.37 29.86
C LEU A 282 6.43 20.82 30.56
N ALA A 283 7.06 21.86 30.05
CA ALA A 283 8.37 22.30 30.50
C ALA A 283 8.58 23.78 30.25
N ASN A 284 9.24 24.46 31.20
CA ASN A 284 9.81 25.79 31.02
C ASN A 284 11.33 25.63 30.91
N ILE A 285 11.93 26.01 29.78
CA ILE A 285 13.36 25.84 29.54
C ILE A 285 14.05 27.20 29.41
N SER A 286 15.11 27.39 30.19
CA SER A 286 15.94 28.60 30.13
C SER A 286 16.90 28.56 28.92
N ILE A 287 16.38 28.85 27.73
CA ILE A 287 17.17 29.00 26.51
C ILE A 287 17.50 30.48 26.28
N THR A 288 18.79 30.81 26.25
CA THR A 288 19.27 32.15 25.88
C THR A 288 19.36 32.28 24.36
N GLY A 289 18.84 33.37 23.80
CA GLY A 289 18.85 33.64 22.36
C GLY A 289 17.51 33.32 21.67
N THR A 290 17.43 33.62 20.38
CA THR A 290 16.24 33.31 19.55
C THR A 290 16.35 31.88 19.05
N ILE A 291 15.31 31.07 19.19
CA ILE A 291 15.32 29.71 18.65
C ILE A 291 15.19 29.76 17.13
N GLY A 292 16.11 29.10 16.43
CA GLY A 292 16.04 28.92 14.98
C GLY A 292 15.11 27.77 14.61
N SER A 293 15.33 26.61 15.21
CA SER A 293 14.58 25.38 14.93
C SER A 293 14.56 24.45 16.14
N MET A 294 13.58 23.55 16.15
CA MET A 294 13.43 22.49 17.14
C MET A 294 12.97 21.23 16.43
N VAL A 295 13.49 20.08 16.87
CA VAL A 295 13.07 18.75 16.41
C VAL A 295 12.98 17.83 17.62
N TYR A 296 12.10 16.83 17.53
CA TYR A 296 11.79 15.93 18.64
C TYR A 296 12.11 14.49 18.27
N ASP A 297 12.93 13.87 19.12
CA ASP A 297 13.21 12.44 19.13
C ASP A 297 12.25 11.80 20.14
N TYR A 298 11.12 11.29 19.63
CA TYR A 298 10.09 10.71 20.49
C TYR A 298 10.55 9.41 21.16
N VAL A 299 11.44 8.66 20.53
CA VAL A 299 11.96 7.40 21.05
C VAL A 299 12.78 7.66 22.31
N ASN A 300 13.65 8.66 22.27
CA ASN A 300 14.50 9.02 23.40
C ASN A 300 13.90 10.13 24.28
N GLN A 301 12.71 10.64 23.94
CA GLN A 301 12.04 11.75 24.63
C GLN A 301 12.94 13.00 24.73
N LYS A 302 13.67 13.31 23.66
CA LYS A 302 14.64 14.43 23.60
C LYS A 302 14.22 15.46 22.57
N ILE A 303 14.44 16.72 22.89
CA ILE A 303 14.27 17.84 21.95
C ILE A 303 15.65 18.41 21.65
N TYR A 304 16.00 18.44 20.37
CA TYR A 304 17.16 19.13 19.85
C TYR A 304 16.73 20.48 19.30
N TYR A 305 17.53 21.50 19.52
CA TYR A 305 17.21 22.85 19.08
C TYR A 305 18.45 23.61 18.62
N THR A 306 18.21 24.65 17.84
CA THR A 306 19.20 25.64 17.46
C THR A 306 18.84 27.02 17.99
N THR A 307 19.83 27.83 18.32
CA THR A 307 19.65 29.27 18.57
C THR A 307 20.40 30.10 17.55
N ILE A 308 19.91 31.30 17.30
CA ILE A 308 20.47 32.29 16.38
C ILE A 308 20.76 33.56 17.17
N ASP A 309 21.89 34.20 16.89
CA ASP A 309 22.19 35.54 17.41
C ASP A 309 21.31 36.63 16.72
N SER A 310 21.18 37.81 17.36
CA SER A 310 20.39 38.92 16.81
C SER A 310 21.05 39.71 15.68
N SER A 311 22.34 39.47 15.40
CA SER A 311 23.15 40.14 14.38
C SER A 311 23.16 39.44 13.01
N GLY A 312 22.86 38.14 12.95
CA GLY A 312 22.56 37.36 11.74
C GLY A 312 23.67 37.32 10.67
N SER A 313 24.88 37.79 11.00
CA SER A 313 25.95 38.10 10.02
C SER A 313 27.25 37.35 10.27
N SER A 314 27.43 36.76 11.46
CA SER A 314 28.64 36.06 11.89
C SER A 314 28.27 34.99 12.92
N ALA A 315 29.04 33.90 12.99
CA ALA A 315 28.87 32.85 14.00
C ALA A 315 29.18 33.43 15.39
N GLY A 316 28.13 33.89 16.07
CA GLY A 316 28.18 34.52 17.37
C GLY A 316 28.24 33.49 18.50
N PRO A 317 28.40 33.95 19.75
CA PRO A 317 28.40 33.07 20.92
C PRO A 317 27.03 32.42 21.17
N ASP A 318 25.95 32.94 20.57
CA ASP A 318 24.58 32.45 20.74
C ASP A 318 24.09 31.56 19.58
N ASP A 319 24.92 31.27 18.57
CA ASP A 319 24.61 30.26 17.56
C ASP A 319 24.92 28.86 18.13
N LYS A 320 23.96 28.28 18.84
CA LYS A 320 24.14 27.03 19.59
C LYS A 320 23.29 25.90 19.00
N ILE A 321 23.77 24.68 19.18
CA ILE A 321 22.98 23.46 19.13
C ILE A 321 22.86 22.95 20.56
N GLY A 322 21.64 22.73 21.01
CA GLY A 322 21.40 22.17 22.34
C GLY A 322 20.39 21.03 22.31
N VAL A 323 20.31 20.34 23.44
CA VAL A 323 19.37 19.24 23.68
C VAL A 323 18.85 19.32 25.11
N PHE A 324 17.61 18.92 25.32
CA PHE A 324 17.04 18.70 26.64
C PHE A 324 15.99 17.57 26.55
N ASN A 325 15.66 16.95 27.68
CA ASN A 325 14.58 15.97 27.76
C ASN A 325 13.22 16.67 27.62
N LEU A 326 12.17 15.99 27.16
CA LEU A 326 10.85 16.60 26.97
C LEU A 326 10.29 17.29 28.24
N ASP A 327 10.65 16.80 29.43
CA ASP A 327 10.30 17.38 30.74
C ASP A 327 11.13 18.63 31.13
N GLY A 328 12.01 19.10 30.23
CA GLY A 328 12.92 20.23 30.45
C GLY A 328 14.20 19.88 31.20
N SER A 329 14.36 18.63 31.67
CA SER A 329 15.57 18.20 32.37
C SER A 329 16.76 17.97 31.42
N ASN A 330 17.96 17.80 31.99
CA ASN A 330 19.19 17.46 31.24
C ASN A 330 19.50 18.40 30.07
N HIS A 331 19.25 19.70 30.25
CA HIS A 331 19.59 20.70 29.27
C HIS A 331 21.11 20.80 29.06
N GLN A 332 21.55 20.60 27.82
CA GLN A 332 22.96 20.58 27.42
C GLN A 332 23.16 21.40 26.14
N ILE A 333 24.29 22.09 26.06
CA ILE A 333 24.77 22.70 24.81
C ILE A 333 25.76 21.71 24.17
N LEU A 334 25.41 21.22 22.99
CA LEU A 334 26.21 20.26 22.23
C LEU A 334 27.29 20.96 21.40
N ALA A 335 26.97 22.14 20.86
CA ALA A 335 27.92 22.96 20.11
C ALA A 335 27.55 24.44 20.14
N SER A 336 28.54 25.29 19.91
CA SER A 336 28.42 26.75 19.84
C SER A 336 29.30 27.32 18.74
N SER A 337 28.85 28.39 18.07
CA SER A 337 29.60 29.13 17.06
C SER A 337 30.04 28.29 15.85
N ILE A 338 29.26 27.25 15.52
CA ILE A 338 29.54 26.31 14.41
C ILE A 338 28.82 26.68 13.10
N SER A 339 27.83 27.57 13.18
CA SER A 339 26.97 28.03 12.09
C SER A 339 26.75 29.52 12.26
N LYS A 340 26.65 30.26 11.16
CA LYS A 340 26.37 31.70 11.19
C LYS A 340 24.89 32.02 11.29
N ALA A 341 24.02 31.05 10.98
CA ALA A 341 22.56 31.16 11.09
C ALA A 341 21.89 29.77 11.02
N PRO A 342 21.91 28.96 12.10
CA PRO A 342 21.35 27.61 12.11
C PRO A 342 19.80 27.65 12.15
N ASN A 343 19.16 28.07 11.07
CA ASN A 343 17.75 28.46 11.05
C ASN A 343 16.78 27.27 10.91
N ARG A 344 17.26 26.12 10.46
CA ARG A 344 16.46 24.90 10.29
C ARG A 344 17.25 23.70 10.78
N MET A 345 16.55 22.77 11.40
CA MET A 345 17.08 21.50 11.85
C MET A 345 16.07 20.41 11.45
N ILE A 346 16.59 19.27 11.06
CA ILE A 346 15.86 18.03 10.80
C ILE A 346 16.48 16.95 11.69
N LEU A 347 15.65 16.04 12.16
CA LEU A 347 16.10 14.81 12.81
C LEU A 347 16.02 13.64 11.82
N ASP A 348 17.12 12.91 11.64
CA ASP A 348 17.22 11.67 10.88
C ASP A 348 17.50 10.54 11.87
N THR A 349 16.44 9.95 12.40
CA THR A 349 16.52 8.84 13.36
C THR A 349 17.02 7.55 12.71
N PHE A 350 16.84 7.37 11.39
CA PHE A 350 17.32 6.19 10.65
C PHE A 350 18.85 6.11 10.63
N ARG A 351 19.51 7.26 10.46
CA ARG A 351 20.99 7.34 10.46
C ARG A 351 21.54 7.95 11.75
N ASN A 352 20.70 8.11 12.76
CA ASN A 352 21.01 8.65 14.08
C ASN A 352 21.79 9.98 14.04
N ARG A 353 21.30 10.93 13.24
CA ARG A 353 21.91 12.25 13.04
C ARG A 353 20.87 13.37 13.05
N ALA A 354 21.30 14.59 13.30
CA ALA A 354 20.53 15.80 13.00
C ALA A 354 21.21 16.60 11.88
N LEU A 355 20.41 17.15 10.97
CA LEU A 355 20.88 17.95 9.84
C LEU A 355 20.49 19.40 10.07
N ILE A 356 21.46 20.31 10.06
CA ILE A 356 21.28 21.71 10.39
C ILE A 356 21.62 22.56 9.17
N TRP A 357 20.68 23.41 8.76
CA TRP A 357 20.90 24.38 7.69
C TRP A 357 21.54 25.65 8.23
N ASP A 358 22.73 25.98 7.70
CA ASP A 358 23.33 27.30 7.87
C ASP A 358 22.83 28.24 6.77
N ASN A 359 21.97 29.18 7.14
CA ASN A 359 21.33 30.08 6.19
C ASN A 359 22.27 31.14 5.58
N VAL A 360 23.42 31.40 6.20
CA VAL A 360 24.39 32.39 5.70
C VAL A 360 25.44 31.69 4.84
N ASP A 361 26.04 30.60 5.33
CA ASP A 361 27.04 29.85 4.56
C ASP A 361 26.42 28.93 3.49
N LYS A 362 25.08 28.79 3.49
CA LYS A 362 24.31 27.97 2.56
C LYS A 362 24.80 26.52 2.52
N LYS A 363 25.02 25.91 3.68
CA LYS A 363 25.54 24.54 3.83
C LYS A 363 24.79 23.76 4.90
N ILE A 364 24.93 22.44 4.87
CA ILE A 364 24.41 21.55 5.92
C ILE A 364 25.52 21.21 6.91
N LEU A 365 25.20 21.21 8.19
CA LEU A 365 25.99 20.57 9.23
C LEU A 365 25.29 19.28 9.66
N ALA A 366 26.01 18.18 9.72
CA ALA A 366 25.51 16.91 10.24
C ALA A 366 26.04 16.71 11.67
N LEU A 367 25.13 16.67 12.65
CA LEU A 367 25.41 16.28 14.03
C LEU A 367 25.15 14.79 14.18
N ASP A 368 26.16 14.02 14.55
CA ASP A 368 26.00 12.63 14.96
C ASP A 368 25.45 12.59 16.40
N LEU A 369 24.29 11.96 16.61
CA LEU A 369 23.59 11.98 17.90
C LEU A 369 24.21 11.01 18.92
N THR A 370 25.11 10.13 18.51
CA THR A 370 25.83 9.20 19.40
C THR A 370 27.08 9.86 19.97
N THR A 371 27.84 10.52 19.10
CA THR A 371 29.18 11.05 19.41
C THR A 371 29.17 12.55 19.65
N ASN A 372 28.08 13.24 19.31
CA ASN A 372 27.97 14.70 19.22
C ASN A 372 28.99 15.34 18.24
N ALA A 373 29.60 14.54 17.37
CA ALA A 373 30.51 15.04 16.36
C ALA A 373 29.74 15.83 15.29
N ILE A 374 30.34 16.92 14.81
CA ILE A 374 29.74 17.78 13.80
C ILE A 374 30.60 17.81 12.55
N THR A 375 29.98 17.47 11.43
CA THR A 375 30.63 17.47 10.12
C THR A 375 29.98 18.52 9.24
N SER A 376 30.79 19.40 8.64
CA SER A 376 30.32 20.35 7.62
C SER A 376 30.26 19.65 6.27
N LEU A 377 29.11 19.76 5.61
CA LEU A 377 28.89 19.25 4.26
C LEU A 377 29.11 20.35 3.22
N ALA A 378 28.99 19.99 1.94
CA ALA A 378 29.23 20.91 0.84
C ALA A 378 28.27 22.11 0.87
N ALA A 379 28.79 23.28 0.48
CA ALA A 379 27.96 24.47 0.29
C ALA A 379 27.11 24.33 -0.99
N LEU A 380 25.86 24.77 -0.89
CA LEU A 380 24.87 24.75 -1.95
C LEU A 380 24.73 26.15 -2.57
N THR A 381 24.43 26.20 -3.86
CA THR A 381 24.15 27.47 -4.56
C THR A 381 22.66 27.78 -4.47
N ILE A 382 22.21 28.21 -3.28
CA ILE A 382 20.81 28.60 -3.03
C ILE A 382 20.70 30.12 -2.95
N THR A 383 19.90 30.70 -3.86
CA THR A 383 19.54 32.13 -3.84
C THR A 383 18.28 32.37 -3.01
N GLY A 384 18.11 33.58 -2.47
CA GLY A 384 16.96 33.94 -1.64
C GLY A 384 17.05 33.48 -0.16
N SER A 385 15.96 33.73 0.56
CA SER A 385 15.78 33.33 1.96
C SER A 385 15.12 31.96 2.04
N MET A 386 15.54 31.12 2.98
CA MET A 386 14.97 29.80 3.17
C MET A 386 13.58 29.87 3.84
N GLY A 387 12.56 29.36 3.17
CA GLY A 387 11.19 29.22 3.66
C GLY A 387 10.98 27.88 4.38
N GLY A 388 10.15 27.02 3.78
CA GLY A 388 9.88 25.68 4.26
C GLY A 388 11.09 24.76 4.10
N PHE A 389 11.17 23.75 4.97
CA PHE A 389 12.28 22.81 5.02
C PHE A 389 11.78 21.49 5.60
N ALA A 390 11.80 20.41 4.82
CA ALA A 390 11.41 19.09 5.28
C ALA A 390 12.29 17.99 4.68
N TYR A 391 12.19 16.80 5.26
CA TYR A 391 13.11 15.71 5.02
C TYR A 391 12.37 14.45 4.61
N ASP A 392 12.84 13.86 3.51
CA ASP A 392 12.54 12.50 3.10
C ASP A 392 13.67 11.60 3.64
N PRO A 393 13.47 10.91 4.77
CA PRO A 393 14.47 10.01 5.35
C PRO A 393 14.82 8.82 4.46
N ILE A 394 13.93 8.49 3.52
CA ILE A 394 14.04 7.34 2.63
C ILE A 394 15.06 7.61 1.54
N GLY A 395 14.76 8.64 0.74
CA GLY A 395 15.61 9.07 -0.35
C GLY A 395 16.87 9.75 0.15
N ASP A 396 16.94 10.02 1.46
CA ASP A 396 17.94 10.89 2.08
C ASP A 396 17.96 12.27 1.42
N ARG A 397 16.78 12.87 1.24
CA ARG A 397 16.58 14.13 0.50
C ARG A 397 15.96 15.20 1.36
N ILE A 398 16.41 16.43 1.17
CA ILE A 398 15.85 17.61 1.81
C ILE A 398 15.10 18.41 0.75
N PHE A 399 13.83 18.66 1.02
CA PHE A 399 12.98 19.56 0.26
C PHE A 399 12.96 20.92 0.93
N TYR A 400 13.00 21.96 0.13
CA TYR A 400 13.03 23.32 0.64
C TYR A 400 12.30 24.28 -0.28
N THR A 401 11.81 25.37 0.29
CA THR A 401 11.36 26.51 -0.51
C THR A 401 12.25 27.73 -0.27
N THR A 402 12.35 28.58 -1.27
CA THR A 402 12.97 29.90 -1.14
C THR A 402 11.96 30.99 -1.43
N TYR A 403 12.17 32.16 -0.84
CA TYR A 403 11.41 33.36 -1.13
C TYR A 403 12.31 34.60 -1.19
N ASP A 404 11.86 35.63 -1.89
CA ASP A 404 12.61 36.88 -2.00
C ASP A 404 12.55 37.74 -0.72
N SER A 405 13.51 38.65 -0.54
CA SER A 405 13.54 39.53 0.63
C SER A 405 12.49 40.66 0.60
N SER A 406 11.81 40.87 -0.54
CA SER A 406 10.75 41.88 -0.67
C SER A 406 9.41 41.41 -0.12
N GLY A 407 9.12 40.10 -0.14
CA GLY A 407 7.96 39.48 0.50
C GLY A 407 6.60 39.95 -0.03
N THR A 408 6.55 40.61 -1.18
CA THR A 408 5.34 41.31 -1.67
C THR A 408 4.95 41.02 -3.12
N VAL A 409 5.79 40.36 -3.92
CA VAL A 409 5.49 40.01 -5.33
C VAL A 409 6.19 38.69 -5.67
N ALA A 410 5.56 37.81 -6.45
CA ALA A 410 6.20 36.60 -6.97
C ALA A 410 7.47 37.00 -7.73
N GLY A 411 8.61 36.69 -7.14
CA GLY A 411 9.95 37.00 -7.61
C GLY A 411 10.62 35.78 -8.25
N VAL A 412 11.72 36.05 -8.95
CA VAL A 412 12.59 35.03 -9.61
C VAL A 412 13.20 34.00 -8.64
N ASP A 413 13.04 34.18 -7.33
CA ASP A 413 13.61 33.34 -6.27
C ASP A 413 12.57 32.48 -5.52
N ASP A 414 11.28 32.52 -5.90
CA ASP A 414 10.25 31.70 -5.25
C ASP A 414 10.27 30.26 -5.80
N LYS A 415 11.08 29.40 -5.20
CA LYS A 415 11.40 28.06 -5.74
C LYS A 415 11.03 26.96 -4.74
N LEU A 416 10.72 25.79 -5.26
CA LEU A 416 10.79 24.50 -4.57
C LEU A 416 12.03 23.81 -5.11
N GLY A 417 12.94 23.45 -4.22
CA GLY A 417 14.11 22.67 -4.58
C GLY A 417 14.24 21.43 -3.72
N VAL A 418 15.13 20.56 -4.17
CA VAL A 418 15.52 19.35 -3.47
C VAL A 418 17.02 19.15 -3.60
N PHE A 419 17.65 18.60 -2.57
CA PHE A 419 19.04 18.13 -2.61
C PHE A 419 19.19 16.93 -1.69
N ASN A 420 20.18 16.09 -1.92
CA ASN A 420 20.48 14.98 -1.02
C ASN A 420 21.02 15.52 0.31
N ALA A 421 20.81 14.83 1.42
CA ALA A 421 21.23 15.27 2.75
C ALA A 421 22.74 15.52 2.87
N ASP A 422 23.55 14.91 2.00
CA ASP A 422 25.01 15.14 1.88
C ASP A 422 25.38 16.44 1.13
N GLY A 423 24.39 17.17 0.62
CA GLY A 423 24.55 18.38 -0.19
C GLY A 423 24.72 18.12 -1.69
N SER A 424 24.65 16.87 -2.15
CA SER A 424 24.72 16.53 -3.57
C SER A 424 23.36 16.63 -4.28
N ASN A 425 23.36 16.49 -5.61
CA ASN A 425 22.15 16.41 -6.44
C ASN A 425 21.14 17.55 -6.21
N HIS A 426 21.63 18.77 -6.10
CA HIS A 426 20.78 19.94 -5.92
C HIS A 426 19.99 20.25 -7.21
N GLN A 427 18.66 20.26 -7.10
CA GLN A 427 17.72 20.47 -8.19
C GLN A 427 16.65 21.49 -7.81
N ILE A 428 16.15 22.23 -8.80
CA ILE A 428 14.96 23.08 -8.67
C ILE A 428 13.80 22.34 -9.32
N LEU A 429 12.77 22.02 -8.53
CA LEU A 429 11.60 21.25 -8.95
C LEU A 429 10.51 22.13 -9.54
N ALA A 430 10.33 23.32 -8.97
CA ALA A 430 9.41 24.34 -9.46
C ALA A 430 9.96 25.75 -9.16
N SER A 431 9.60 26.71 -10.00
CA SER A 431 10.00 28.12 -9.89
C SER A 431 8.78 29.01 -10.01
N ASN A 432 8.84 30.21 -9.44
CA ASN A 432 7.74 31.18 -9.36
C ASN A 432 6.48 30.58 -8.70
N ILE A 433 6.67 29.77 -7.67
CA ILE A 433 5.58 29.00 -7.03
C ILE A 433 4.55 29.93 -6.42
N SER A 434 4.99 31.04 -5.81
CA SER A 434 4.11 32.03 -5.18
C SER A 434 4.85 33.22 -4.55
N ASN A 435 4.14 34.21 -4.01
CA ASN A 435 4.68 35.44 -3.40
C ASN A 435 5.45 35.23 -2.07
N ALA A 436 5.31 34.09 -1.38
CA ALA A 436 6.08 33.73 -0.16
C ALA A 436 5.84 32.27 0.28
N PRO A 437 6.45 31.26 -0.39
CA PRO A 437 6.36 29.87 0.04
C PRO A 437 7.17 29.66 1.32
N THR A 438 6.51 29.67 2.48
CA THR A 438 7.16 29.84 3.79
C THR A 438 7.17 28.58 4.65
N GLN A 439 6.26 27.65 4.40
CA GLN A 439 6.22 26.34 5.05
C GLN A 439 6.02 25.27 3.98
N LEU A 440 6.46 24.05 4.30
CA LEU A 440 6.16 22.88 3.49
C LEU A 440 6.02 21.67 4.40
N ALA A 441 5.26 20.69 3.94
CA ALA A 441 5.13 19.37 4.57
C ALA A 441 5.20 18.28 3.50
N LEU A 442 5.63 17.08 3.89
CA LEU A 442 5.77 15.95 2.98
C LEU A 442 4.69 14.92 3.26
N ASP A 443 4.04 14.48 2.20
CA ASP A 443 3.27 13.26 2.14
C ASP A 443 4.14 12.24 1.40
N LEU A 444 4.89 11.44 2.16
CA LEU A 444 5.84 10.46 1.62
C LEU A 444 5.13 9.23 1.04
N GLY A 445 3.92 8.91 1.52
CA GLY A 445 3.11 7.81 1.01
C GLY A 445 2.65 8.07 -0.43
N ASN A 446 2.25 9.32 -0.71
CA ASN A 446 1.74 9.74 -2.03
C ASN A 446 2.73 10.56 -2.86
N ASP A 447 4.01 10.58 -2.50
CA ASP A 447 5.06 11.29 -3.25
C ASP A 447 4.72 12.76 -3.50
N THR A 448 4.24 13.43 -2.47
CA THR A 448 3.65 14.77 -2.57
C THR A 448 4.33 15.74 -1.62
N VAL A 449 4.60 16.95 -2.10
CA VAL A 449 5.05 18.09 -1.30
C VAL A 449 3.93 19.10 -1.19
N TRP A 450 3.47 19.36 0.03
CA TRP A 450 2.52 20.42 0.34
C TRP A 450 3.28 21.70 0.66
N ILE A 451 2.87 22.82 0.08
CA ILE A 451 3.54 24.12 0.22
C ILE A 451 2.52 25.15 0.67
N TRP A 452 2.83 25.85 1.76
CA TRP A 452 2.02 26.97 2.23
C TRP A 452 2.60 28.31 1.81
N GLU A 453 1.69 29.16 1.36
CA GLU A 453 1.97 30.51 0.89
C GLU A 453 1.30 31.53 1.82
N ASN A 454 2.11 32.43 2.39
CA ASN A 454 1.65 33.28 3.49
C ASN A 454 0.98 34.60 3.06
N VAL A 455 1.11 35.07 1.82
CA VAL A 455 0.56 36.36 1.34
C VAL A 455 -0.89 36.21 0.87
N ASN A 456 -1.13 35.33 -0.08
CA ASN A 456 -2.43 34.98 -0.66
C ASN A 456 -3.17 33.87 0.12
N LYS A 457 -2.54 33.26 1.14
CA LYS A 457 -3.13 32.22 1.98
C LYS A 457 -3.56 30.99 1.17
N GLN A 458 -2.67 30.55 0.28
CA GLN A 458 -2.90 29.41 -0.60
C GLN A 458 -2.01 28.22 -0.28
N ILE A 459 -2.52 27.05 -0.67
CA ILE A 459 -1.81 25.78 -0.59
C ILE A 459 -1.47 25.35 -1.99
N TYR A 460 -0.25 24.86 -2.17
CA TYR A 460 0.15 24.22 -3.41
C TYR A 460 0.54 22.78 -3.13
N GLN A 461 0.20 21.92 -4.07
CA GLN A 461 0.59 20.53 -4.08
C GLN A 461 1.57 20.32 -5.22
N TYR A 462 2.76 19.81 -4.92
CA TYR A 462 3.71 19.36 -5.92
C TYR A 462 3.80 17.83 -5.89
N ASN A 463 3.41 17.18 -6.98
CA ASN A 463 3.48 15.74 -7.11
C ASN A 463 4.83 15.32 -7.71
N LEU A 464 5.65 14.58 -6.95
CA LEU A 464 7.01 14.20 -7.32
C LEU A 464 7.07 13.20 -8.47
N ASN A 465 6.00 12.42 -8.68
CA ASN A 465 5.93 11.42 -9.75
C ASN A 465 5.60 12.06 -11.11
N THR A 466 4.71 13.04 -11.13
CA THR A 466 4.24 13.73 -12.35
C THR A 466 4.98 15.04 -12.61
N ASN A 467 5.76 15.53 -11.65
CA ASN A 467 6.42 16.84 -11.66
C ASN A 467 5.44 18.00 -11.89
N ASN A 468 4.23 17.90 -11.33
CA ASN A 468 3.16 18.88 -11.51
C ASN A 468 2.92 19.69 -10.23
N LEU A 469 2.80 21.01 -10.37
CA LEU A 469 2.40 21.93 -9.32
C LEU A 469 0.94 22.36 -9.56
N SER A 470 0.08 22.05 -8.59
CA SER A 470 -1.34 22.45 -8.59
C SER A 470 -1.63 23.37 -7.41
N SER A 471 -2.45 24.40 -7.62
CA SER A 471 -3.01 25.19 -6.52
C SER A 471 -4.18 24.44 -5.91
N TYR A 472 -4.12 24.22 -4.60
CA TYR A 472 -5.22 23.75 -3.79
C TYR A 472 -5.86 24.94 -3.06
N GLY A 473 -7.15 24.86 -2.74
CA GLY A 473 -8.03 25.99 -2.41
C GLY A 473 -7.46 27.03 -1.44
N ALA A 474 -8.02 28.25 -1.48
CA ALA A 474 -7.68 29.29 -0.52
C ALA A 474 -8.15 28.89 0.88
N VAL A 475 -7.26 28.92 1.87
CA VAL A 475 -7.61 28.66 3.27
C VAL A 475 -7.71 29.99 4.00
N THR A 476 -8.84 30.23 4.67
CA THR A 476 -9.06 31.49 5.39
C THR A 476 -8.31 31.47 6.72
N ILE A 477 -7.01 31.79 6.68
CA ILE A 477 -6.15 31.84 7.87
C ILE A 477 -5.86 33.28 8.26
N THR A 478 -6.12 33.63 9.52
CA THR A 478 -5.67 34.88 10.14
C THR A 478 -4.27 34.73 10.75
N GLY A 479 -3.46 35.78 10.70
CA GLY A 479 -2.07 35.74 11.15
C GLY A 479 -1.09 35.17 10.11
N THR A 480 0.14 34.91 10.54
CA THR A 480 1.21 34.30 9.71
C THR A 480 1.43 32.85 10.13
N MET A 481 1.50 31.91 9.19
CA MET A 481 1.72 30.51 9.52
C MET A 481 3.15 30.29 10.04
N GLY A 482 3.26 29.79 11.27
CA GLY A 482 4.52 29.49 11.93
C GLY A 482 5.09 28.11 11.58
N SER A 483 4.22 27.12 11.44
CA SER A 483 4.56 25.72 11.14
C SER A 483 3.42 25.06 10.38
N LEU A 484 3.76 24.14 9.48
CA LEU A 484 2.84 23.24 8.78
C LEU A 484 3.31 21.80 8.98
N LEU A 485 2.39 20.91 9.36
CA LEU A 485 2.64 19.50 9.64
C LEU A 485 1.61 18.67 8.87
N TYR A 486 2.06 17.61 8.21
CA TYR A 486 1.20 16.65 7.54
C TYR A 486 1.04 15.40 8.39
N TYR A 487 -0.18 14.89 8.50
CA TYR A 487 -0.45 13.61 9.13
C TYR A 487 -1.41 12.79 8.27
N ASP A 488 -0.94 11.62 7.86
CA ASP A 488 -1.79 10.54 7.39
C ASP A 488 -2.11 9.63 8.59
N GLY A 489 -3.39 9.29 8.76
CA GLY A 489 -3.84 8.34 9.78
C GLY A 489 -4.16 6.95 9.20
N ALA A 490 -4.11 6.79 7.89
CA ALA A 490 -4.36 5.51 7.23
C ALA A 490 -3.18 4.55 7.48
N SER A 491 -3.48 3.27 7.70
CA SER A 491 -2.44 2.25 7.76
C SER A 491 -2.10 1.75 6.34
N PRO A 492 -0.84 1.39 6.07
CA PRO A 492 -0.48 0.81 4.79
C PRO A 492 -1.21 -0.52 4.58
N THR A 493 -1.49 -0.88 3.33
CA THR A 493 -2.25 -2.09 2.97
C THR A 493 -1.51 -2.88 1.90
N ILE A 494 -1.89 -4.14 1.68
CA ILE A 494 -1.21 -5.04 0.72
C ILE A 494 -2.06 -5.22 -0.53
N ASP A 495 -1.49 -4.91 -1.69
CA ASP A 495 -2.02 -5.30 -2.99
C ASP A 495 -1.77 -6.81 -3.20
N LEU A 496 -2.70 -7.64 -2.72
CA LEU A 496 -2.60 -9.10 -2.74
C LEU A 496 -2.43 -9.67 -4.15
N ASN A 497 -3.00 -9.01 -5.17
CA ASN A 497 -2.95 -9.45 -6.56
C ASN A 497 -1.74 -8.89 -7.31
N GLY A 498 -1.25 -7.71 -6.92
CA GLY A 498 -0.04 -7.10 -7.46
C GLY A 498 1.25 -7.53 -6.75
N SER A 499 1.15 -8.30 -5.67
CA SER A 499 2.28 -8.99 -5.04
C SER A 499 2.77 -10.14 -5.93
N ASN A 500 4.02 -10.59 -5.73
CA ASN A 500 4.57 -11.77 -6.39
C ASN A 500 5.04 -12.78 -5.33
N PRO A 501 4.39 -13.93 -5.16
CA PRO A 501 3.23 -14.40 -5.93
C PRO A 501 2.00 -13.53 -5.76
N ALA A 502 1.15 -13.53 -6.78
CA ALA A 502 -0.23 -13.08 -6.58
C ALA A 502 -0.91 -14.04 -5.58
N ASN A 503 -1.81 -13.52 -4.77
CA ASN A 503 -2.53 -14.35 -3.81
C ASN A 503 -3.28 -15.49 -4.52
N LEU A 504 -3.21 -16.68 -3.93
CA LEU A 504 -3.75 -17.95 -4.42
C LEU A 504 -3.17 -18.43 -5.76
N SER A 505 -2.06 -17.87 -6.24
CA SER A 505 -1.38 -18.38 -7.44
C SER A 505 -0.78 -19.77 -7.21
N SER A 506 -0.44 -20.47 -8.30
CA SER A 506 0.09 -21.84 -8.28
C SER A 506 1.34 -22.05 -9.13
N ASP A 507 1.89 -20.96 -9.65
CA ASP A 507 2.98 -20.90 -10.61
C ASP A 507 4.29 -20.35 -10.02
N PHE A 508 4.33 -20.07 -8.71
CA PHE A 508 5.52 -19.54 -8.07
C PHE A 508 6.66 -20.55 -8.04
N LEU A 509 7.84 -20.15 -8.52
CA LEU A 509 9.00 -21.02 -8.56
C LEU A 509 9.72 -21.06 -7.19
N PRO A 510 10.22 -22.23 -6.74
CA PRO A 510 10.87 -22.37 -5.42
C PRO A 510 12.08 -21.46 -5.18
N GLU A 511 12.71 -20.96 -6.25
CA GLU A 511 13.94 -20.15 -6.21
C GLU A 511 13.66 -18.64 -6.37
N GLU A 512 12.38 -18.25 -6.53
CA GLU A 512 12.00 -16.84 -6.62
C GLU A 512 11.86 -16.20 -5.22
N ASP A 513 12.11 -14.89 -5.15
CA ASP A 513 11.85 -14.11 -3.96
C ASP A 513 10.37 -13.74 -3.86
N ILE A 514 9.83 -13.73 -2.64
CA ILE A 514 8.48 -13.23 -2.39
C ILE A 514 8.53 -11.70 -2.36
N GLN A 515 7.64 -11.04 -3.10
CA GLN A 515 7.50 -9.59 -3.16
C GLN A 515 6.10 -9.20 -2.70
N LEU A 516 5.99 -8.54 -1.55
CA LEU A 516 4.75 -7.96 -1.06
C LEU A 516 4.63 -6.53 -1.56
N LYS A 517 3.56 -6.24 -2.29
CA LYS A 517 3.27 -4.89 -2.79
C LYS A 517 2.28 -4.18 -1.88
N PHE A 518 2.52 -2.90 -1.61
CA PHE A 518 1.74 -2.09 -0.67
C PHE A 518 1.06 -0.90 -1.37
N SER A 519 0.04 -0.34 -0.71
CA SER A 519 -0.65 0.90 -1.12
C SER A 519 0.28 2.11 -1.17
N GLU A 520 1.34 2.09 -0.37
CA GLU A 520 2.26 3.20 -0.15
C GLU A 520 3.65 2.70 0.26
N ARG A 521 4.56 3.62 0.56
CA ARG A 521 5.92 3.28 1.03
C ARG A 521 5.90 2.79 2.47
N VAL A 522 6.55 1.65 2.73
CA VAL A 522 6.58 1.05 4.06
C VAL A 522 7.99 0.97 4.66
N ILE A 523 8.06 0.95 5.99
CA ILE A 523 9.27 0.71 6.78
C ILE A 523 9.11 -0.41 7.78
N GLY A 524 10.25 -1.00 8.15
CA GLY A 524 10.33 -2.02 9.18
C GLY A 524 10.16 -1.40 10.57
N GLY A 525 9.30 -2.00 11.38
CA GLY A 525 9.20 -1.74 12.82
C GLY A 525 9.90 -2.79 13.66
N SER A 526 9.20 -3.27 14.67
CA SER A 526 9.67 -4.35 15.54
C SER A 526 8.77 -5.55 15.30
N GLY A 527 9.30 -6.60 14.66
CA GLY A 527 8.47 -7.75 14.34
C GLY A 527 9.16 -8.82 13.52
N ILE A 528 8.36 -9.80 13.11
CA ILE A 528 8.79 -10.98 12.37
C ILE A 528 7.80 -11.23 11.23
N ILE A 529 8.34 -11.58 10.06
CA ILE A 529 7.59 -12.18 8.95
C ILE A 529 7.70 -13.69 9.09
N TYR A 530 6.58 -14.41 9.00
CA TYR A 530 6.53 -15.86 9.10
C TYR A 530 6.07 -16.48 7.80
N LEU A 531 6.69 -17.59 7.43
CA LEU A 531 6.25 -18.47 6.36
C LEU A 531 5.68 -19.74 6.98
N TYR A 532 4.51 -20.16 6.54
CA TYR A 532 3.81 -21.34 7.04
C TYR A 532 3.41 -22.25 5.89
N ASN A 533 3.56 -23.57 6.08
CA ASN A 533 2.92 -24.54 5.22
C ASN A 533 1.46 -24.68 5.66
N THR A 534 0.53 -24.38 4.75
CA THR A 534 -0.90 -24.34 5.10
C THR A 534 -1.52 -25.73 5.27
N THR A 535 -0.93 -26.76 4.64
CA THR A 535 -1.42 -28.14 4.70
C THR A 535 -1.05 -28.80 6.03
N SER A 536 0.20 -28.66 6.47
CA SER A 536 0.66 -29.19 7.75
C SER A 536 0.41 -28.24 8.92
N ASN A 537 0.02 -27.00 8.64
CA ASN A 537 -0.10 -25.91 9.63
C ASN A 537 1.18 -25.74 10.47
N SER A 538 2.34 -25.88 9.84
CA SER A 538 3.65 -25.76 10.48
C SER A 538 4.41 -24.56 9.95
N GLN A 539 5.12 -23.86 10.84
CA GLN A 539 6.03 -22.80 10.44
C GLN A 539 7.16 -23.40 9.58
N ILE A 540 7.37 -22.81 8.42
CA ILE A 540 8.54 -23.05 7.56
C ILE A 540 9.69 -22.20 8.07
N GLU A 541 9.44 -20.90 8.25
CA GLU A 541 10.47 -19.94 8.61
C GLU A 541 9.92 -18.73 9.38
N ALA A 542 10.77 -18.09 10.17
CA ALA A 542 10.49 -16.84 10.87
C ALA A 542 11.67 -15.89 10.65
N ILE A 543 11.42 -14.77 9.99
CA ILE A 543 12.44 -13.81 9.53
C ILE A 543 12.18 -12.47 10.24
N PRO A 544 13.04 -12.04 11.18
CA PRO A 544 12.94 -10.72 11.79
C PRO A 544 12.96 -9.60 10.75
N VAL A 545 12.17 -8.54 10.92
CA VAL A 545 12.07 -7.46 9.91
C VAL A 545 13.36 -6.66 9.68
N ASN A 546 14.31 -6.76 10.62
CA ASN A 546 15.65 -6.17 10.51
C ASN A 546 16.69 -7.11 9.87
N ASP A 547 16.28 -8.31 9.45
CA ASP A 547 17.13 -9.27 8.77
C ASP A 547 17.43 -8.81 7.33
N PRO A 548 18.68 -8.91 6.85
CA PRO A 548 19.07 -8.48 5.50
C PRO A 548 18.36 -9.22 4.37
N ARG A 549 17.73 -10.37 4.65
CA ARG A 549 16.88 -11.11 3.70
C ARG A 549 15.57 -10.41 3.37
N ILE A 550 15.20 -9.40 4.15
CA ILE A 550 14.07 -8.53 3.87
C ILE A 550 14.62 -7.20 3.33
N THR A 551 14.33 -6.92 2.07
CA THR A 551 14.79 -5.72 1.36
C THR A 551 13.61 -4.97 0.74
N GLY A 552 13.85 -3.77 0.20
CA GLY A 552 12.78 -2.93 -0.37
C GLY A 552 12.09 -2.00 0.63
N TRP A 553 12.57 -1.91 1.87
CA TRP A 553 12.16 -0.87 2.82
C TRP A 553 12.29 0.53 2.22
N GLY A 554 11.31 1.39 2.49
CA GLY A 554 11.23 2.72 1.90
C GLY A 554 10.59 2.75 0.51
N THR A 555 10.22 1.60 -0.04
CA THR A 555 9.44 1.51 -1.27
C THR A 555 8.06 0.95 -0.95
N ASN A 556 7.20 0.86 -1.96
CA ASN A 556 5.92 0.17 -1.86
C ASN A 556 6.02 -1.33 -2.20
N THR A 557 7.24 -1.88 -2.34
CA THR A 557 7.43 -3.31 -2.57
C THR A 557 8.51 -3.86 -1.64
N LEU A 558 8.12 -4.80 -0.77
CA LEU A 558 9.03 -5.51 0.13
C LEU A 558 9.41 -6.85 -0.47
N THR A 559 10.70 -7.13 -0.60
CA THR A 559 11.21 -8.43 -1.03
C THR A 559 11.64 -9.25 0.18
N ILE A 560 11.21 -10.52 0.23
CA ILE A 560 11.52 -11.51 1.26
C ILE A 560 12.21 -12.67 0.58
N ASN A 561 13.47 -12.90 0.95
CA ASN A 561 14.29 -14.00 0.43
C ASN A 561 14.45 -15.09 1.51
N PRO A 562 13.61 -16.14 1.50
CA PRO A 562 13.70 -17.22 2.49
C PRO A 562 14.91 -18.13 2.26
N ASP A 563 15.55 -18.58 3.34
CA ASP A 563 16.62 -19.60 3.23
C ASP A 563 16.03 -21.00 3.01
N ALA A 564 14.79 -21.23 3.46
CA ALA A 564 14.12 -22.49 3.26
C ALA A 564 13.62 -22.63 1.82
N THR A 565 13.97 -23.74 1.16
CA THR A 565 13.34 -24.13 -0.10
C THR A 565 11.84 -24.33 0.11
N LEU A 566 11.04 -23.49 -0.53
CA LEU A 566 9.59 -23.52 -0.38
C LEU A 566 8.96 -24.68 -1.15
N SER A 567 7.90 -25.26 -0.61
CA SER A 567 7.14 -26.34 -1.26
C SER A 567 5.71 -26.41 -0.75
N GLY A 568 4.81 -26.92 -1.61
CA GLY A 568 3.38 -26.99 -1.31
C GLY A 568 2.73 -25.61 -1.27
N THR A 569 1.67 -25.47 -0.48
CA THR A 569 0.99 -24.18 -0.29
C THR A 569 1.60 -23.45 0.91
N VAL A 570 2.11 -22.25 0.65
CA VAL A 570 2.79 -21.38 1.63
C VAL A 570 1.90 -20.17 1.93
N ALA A 571 1.75 -19.84 3.20
CA ALA A 571 1.17 -18.58 3.66
C ALA A 571 2.24 -17.65 4.21
N VAL A 572 2.14 -16.36 3.89
CA VAL A 572 2.97 -15.31 4.51
C VAL A 572 2.14 -14.61 5.58
N ARG A 573 2.74 -14.48 6.76
CA ARG A 573 2.17 -13.86 7.95
C ARG A 573 3.15 -12.83 8.48
N TRP A 574 2.68 -11.90 9.30
CA TRP A 574 3.54 -10.90 9.93
C TRP A 574 2.98 -10.50 11.28
N SER A 575 3.87 -10.27 12.25
CA SER A 575 3.47 -9.82 13.57
C SER A 575 2.95 -8.39 13.54
N ARG A 576 2.14 -8.03 14.54
CA ARG A 576 1.89 -6.62 14.86
C ARG A 576 3.22 -5.88 15.02
N GLY A 577 3.31 -4.67 14.50
CA GLY A 577 4.53 -3.87 14.61
C GLY A 577 5.59 -4.14 13.53
N ALA A 578 5.44 -5.20 12.72
CA ALA A 578 6.43 -5.60 11.73
C ALA A 578 6.61 -4.55 10.62
N ILE A 579 5.50 -4.06 10.09
CA ILE A 579 5.45 -3.16 8.93
C ILE A 579 4.61 -1.93 9.33
N ARG A 580 5.07 -0.74 8.95
CA ARG A 580 4.36 0.52 9.17
C ARG A 580 4.70 1.53 8.07
N ASP A 581 3.94 2.60 7.98
CA ASP A 581 4.27 3.75 7.14
C ASP A 581 5.23 4.74 7.86
N TYR A 582 5.43 5.93 7.29
CA TYR A 582 6.25 6.99 7.89
C TYR A 582 5.52 7.88 8.90
N ASN A 583 4.20 7.75 8.99
CA ASN A 583 3.36 8.42 9.96
C ASN A 583 3.16 7.57 11.24
N ASP A 584 3.87 6.44 11.33
CA ASP A 584 3.80 5.41 12.39
C ASP A 584 2.44 4.69 12.46
N ASN A 585 1.69 4.64 11.34
CA ASN A 585 0.54 3.76 11.21
C ASN A 585 1.00 2.35 10.84
N TYR A 586 0.63 1.38 11.67
CA TYR A 586 1.09 0.00 11.53
C TYR A 586 0.17 -0.80 10.62
N LEU A 587 0.77 -1.57 9.71
CA LEU A 587 0.05 -2.63 9.03
C LEU A 587 -0.52 -3.59 10.09
N ILE A 588 -1.79 -3.93 9.90
CA ILE A 588 -2.50 -4.83 10.81
C ILE A 588 -1.88 -6.21 10.77
N GLU A 589 -1.75 -6.82 11.94
CA GLU A 589 -1.20 -8.16 12.08
C GLU A 589 -1.94 -9.18 11.21
N ASN A 590 -1.20 -10.03 10.50
CA ASN A 590 -1.75 -11.18 9.82
C ASN A 590 -1.21 -12.47 10.42
N SER A 591 -2.09 -13.19 11.12
CA SER A 591 -1.84 -14.52 11.66
C SER A 591 -2.58 -15.64 10.89
N SER A 592 -3.20 -15.33 9.75
CA SER A 592 -4.02 -16.25 8.97
C SER A 592 -3.19 -17.09 7.99
N ASN A 593 -3.65 -18.31 7.69
CA ASN A 593 -3.10 -19.14 6.59
C ASN A 593 -3.77 -18.87 5.24
N THR A 594 -4.82 -18.04 5.20
CA THR A 594 -5.65 -17.88 4.01
C THR A 594 -5.71 -16.44 3.52
N TYR A 595 -5.17 -15.47 4.28
CA TYR A 595 -5.20 -14.07 3.89
C TYR A 595 -4.29 -13.81 2.68
N TYR A 596 -3.03 -14.21 2.80
CA TYR A 596 -2.08 -14.22 1.69
C TYR A 596 -1.33 -15.56 1.65
N SER A 597 -1.64 -16.35 0.63
CA SER A 597 -1.06 -17.68 0.43
C SER A 597 -0.96 -18.04 -1.04
N PHE A 598 0.02 -18.83 -1.42
CA PHE A 598 0.25 -19.27 -2.79
C PHE A 598 0.76 -20.72 -2.80
N SER A 599 0.70 -21.37 -3.95
CA SER A 599 1.26 -22.71 -4.14
C SER A 599 2.53 -22.64 -4.95
N VAL A 600 3.56 -23.30 -4.44
CA VAL A 600 4.86 -23.41 -5.10
C VAL A 600 4.75 -24.47 -6.19
N ALA A 601 5.13 -24.11 -7.41
CA ALA A 601 5.24 -25.02 -8.53
C ALA A 601 6.34 -26.05 -8.27
N SER A 602 6.16 -27.26 -8.80
CA SER A 602 7.22 -28.27 -8.77
C SER A 602 8.46 -27.75 -9.52
N ALA A 603 9.65 -27.93 -8.94
CA ALA A 603 10.90 -27.60 -9.63
C ALA A 603 11.01 -28.38 -10.95
N ASN A 604 11.44 -27.71 -12.02
CA ASN A 604 11.58 -28.32 -13.35
C ASN A 604 12.80 -29.26 -13.40
N THR A 605 12.58 -30.50 -13.78
CA THR A 605 13.60 -31.50 -14.11
C THR A 605 13.85 -31.51 -15.62
N ALA A 606 14.89 -30.82 -16.07
CA ALA A 606 15.21 -30.76 -17.50
C ALA A 606 15.32 -32.15 -18.16
N PRO A 607 14.84 -32.33 -19.40
CA PRO A 607 14.89 -33.60 -20.08
C PRO A 607 16.34 -34.01 -20.34
N ALA A 608 16.66 -35.29 -20.17
CA ALA A 608 17.99 -35.83 -20.43
C ALA A 608 17.92 -37.07 -21.32
N PHE A 609 18.73 -37.14 -22.38
CA PHE A 609 18.75 -38.32 -23.25
C PHE A 609 19.22 -39.57 -22.48
N THR A 610 18.47 -40.65 -22.65
CA THR A 610 18.76 -41.97 -22.08
C THR A 610 19.36 -42.89 -23.14
N GLY A 611 20.25 -43.78 -22.72
CA GLY A 611 20.93 -44.74 -23.59
C GLY A 611 22.20 -44.22 -24.26
N SER A 612 23.23 -45.06 -24.30
CA SER A 612 24.57 -44.71 -24.78
C SER A 612 24.79 -44.86 -26.29
N THR A 613 23.82 -45.45 -27.02
CA THR A 613 23.94 -45.62 -28.47
C THR A 613 23.86 -44.26 -29.16
N ILE A 614 24.93 -43.91 -29.87
CA ILE A 614 25.08 -42.66 -30.64
C ILE A 614 25.41 -42.92 -32.11
N THR A 615 25.41 -44.18 -32.55
CA THR A 615 25.79 -44.57 -33.91
C THR A 615 24.61 -45.13 -34.69
N LEU A 616 24.47 -44.70 -35.94
CA LEU A 616 23.54 -45.24 -36.93
C LEU A 616 24.33 -45.80 -38.11
N THR A 617 23.89 -46.92 -38.70
CA THR A 617 24.50 -47.45 -39.92
C THR A 617 23.42 -47.69 -40.97
N VAL A 618 23.59 -47.10 -42.14
CA VAL A 618 22.70 -47.25 -43.29
C VAL A 618 23.52 -47.52 -44.56
N ASN A 619 22.87 -47.99 -45.61
CA ASN A 619 23.51 -48.10 -46.92
C ASN A 619 23.32 -46.80 -47.72
N GLN A 620 24.23 -46.51 -48.64
CA GLN A 620 24.06 -45.42 -49.60
C GLN A 620 22.70 -45.54 -50.32
N ASN A 621 22.01 -44.42 -50.50
CA ASN A 621 20.68 -44.33 -51.10
C ASN A 621 19.60 -45.17 -50.37
N ALA A 622 19.81 -45.52 -49.10
CA ALA A 622 18.79 -46.18 -48.29
C ALA A 622 17.54 -45.29 -48.18
N PRO A 623 16.33 -45.90 -48.09
CA PRO A 623 15.13 -45.14 -47.75
C PRO A 623 15.23 -44.56 -46.33
N ALA A 624 14.29 -43.66 -46.01
CA ALA A 624 14.17 -43.06 -44.69
C ALA A 624 14.18 -44.13 -43.58
N THR A 625 15.11 -44.00 -42.65
CA THR A 625 15.31 -44.91 -41.52
C THR A 625 14.77 -44.28 -40.25
N ASP A 626 13.91 -45.00 -39.51
CA ASP A 626 13.40 -44.54 -38.21
C ASP A 626 14.53 -44.53 -37.15
N ILE A 627 14.67 -43.40 -36.47
CA ILE A 627 15.68 -43.18 -35.43
C ILE A 627 15.09 -42.90 -34.05
N THR A 628 13.76 -43.02 -33.87
CA THR A 628 13.07 -42.78 -32.58
C THR A 628 13.67 -43.62 -31.44
N GLY A 629 14.08 -44.85 -31.71
CA GLY A 629 14.74 -45.74 -30.74
C GLY A 629 16.10 -45.27 -30.22
N LEU A 630 16.73 -44.27 -30.86
CA LEU A 630 17.99 -43.66 -30.41
C LEU A 630 17.78 -42.43 -29.51
N LEU A 631 16.53 -41.97 -29.38
CA LEU A 631 16.20 -40.62 -28.90
C LEU A 631 15.34 -40.64 -27.63
N SER A 632 15.34 -41.76 -26.88
CA SER A 632 14.68 -41.82 -25.58
C SER A 632 15.29 -40.82 -24.59
N VAL A 633 14.47 -40.32 -23.67
CA VAL A 633 14.85 -39.34 -22.64
C VAL A 633 14.28 -39.72 -21.27
N SER A 634 14.79 -39.11 -20.21
CA SER A 634 14.21 -39.09 -18.87
C SER A 634 13.75 -37.69 -18.56
N ASP A 635 12.54 -37.56 -18.06
CA ASP A 635 11.97 -36.31 -17.58
C ASP A 635 10.90 -36.67 -16.55
N THR A 636 11.14 -36.36 -15.28
CA THR A 636 10.25 -36.77 -14.17
C THR A 636 9.12 -35.78 -13.91
N ASP A 637 9.10 -34.64 -14.60
CA ASP A 637 8.06 -33.64 -14.38
C ASP A 637 6.72 -34.14 -14.93
N SER A 638 5.61 -33.82 -14.28
CA SER A 638 4.28 -34.18 -14.77
C SER A 638 3.68 -33.08 -15.65
N ASN A 639 2.85 -33.46 -16.64
CA ASN A 639 2.03 -32.56 -17.46
C ASN A 639 2.78 -31.62 -18.43
N GLN A 640 4.03 -31.93 -18.79
CA GLN A 640 4.73 -31.22 -19.87
C GLN A 640 4.67 -32.00 -21.19
N THR A 641 4.91 -31.30 -22.29
CA THR A 641 4.98 -31.88 -23.64
C THR A 641 6.41 -31.77 -24.16
N LEU A 642 7.08 -32.91 -24.24
CA LEU A 642 8.41 -33.03 -24.85
C LEU A 642 8.29 -32.92 -26.36
N THR A 643 9.12 -32.10 -26.98
CA THR A 643 9.17 -31.89 -28.44
C THR A 643 10.58 -32.13 -28.96
N TRP A 644 10.72 -33.00 -29.97
CA TRP A 644 11.99 -33.28 -30.63
C TRP A 644 12.15 -32.48 -31.92
N SER A 645 13.34 -31.94 -32.14
CA SER A 645 13.67 -31.14 -33.31
C SER A 645 15.14 -31.30 -33.73
N GLN A 646 15.48 -30.79 -34.91
CA GLN A 646 16.85 -30.73 -35.38
C GLN A 646 17.57 -29.52 -34.78
N SER A 647 18.69 -29.76 -34.08
CA SER A 647 19.60 -28.70 -33.60
C SER A 647 20.78 -28.48 -34.53
N ALA A 648 21.34 -29.54 -35.12
CA ALA A 648 22.36 -29.44 -36.17
C ALA A 648 22.02 -30.36 -37.35
N ALA A 649 22.13 -29.83 -38.56
CA ALA A 649 21.88 -30.57 -39.79
C ALA A 649 22.95 -31.64 -40.03
N PRO A 650 22.64 -32.70 -40.79
CA PRO A 650 23.65 -33.67 -41.18
C PRO A 650 24.76 -33.05 -42.05
N ASP A 651 26.02 -33.32 -41.70
CA ASP A 651 27.21 -32.66 -42.28
C ASP A 651 27.32 -32.73 -43.81
N HIS A 652 26.73 -33.75 -44.43
CA HIS A 652 26.88 -34.05 -45.86
C HIS A 652 25.54 -34.04 -46.63
N GLY A 653 24.56 -33.28 -46.15
CA GLY A 653 23.30 -33.04 -46.87
C GLY A 653 22.26 -34.15 -46.74
N GLY A 654 22.44 -35.07 -45.79
CA GLY A 654 21.37 -35.96 -45.34
C GLY A 654 20.18 -35.16 -44.79
N GLN A 655 19.01 -35.80 -44.72
CA GLN A 655 17.77 -35.16 -44.28
C GLN A 655 17.22 -35.81 -43.03
N LEU A 656 16.81 -34.97 -42.07
CA LEU A 656 15.98 -35.37 -40.94
C LEU A 656 14.54 -34.91 -41.16
N LEU A 657 13.59 -35.79 -40.86
CA LEU A 657 12.16 -35.48 -40.90
C LEU A 657 11.53 -35.79 -39.55
N PHE A 658 10.88 -34.79 -38.94
CA PHE A 658 10.13 -34.90 -37.69
C PHE A 658 8.65 -34.69 -37.98
N THR A 659 7.81 -35.70 -37.70
CA THR A 659 6.36 -35.60 -37.88
C THR A 659 5.65 -36.08 -36.62
N GLY A 660 5.00 -35.15 -35.90
CA GLY A 660 4.32 -35.46 -34.64
C GLY A 660 5.27 -35.96 -33.54
N ALA A 661 6.54 -35.52 -33.58
CA ALA A 661 7.62 -35.95 -32.69
C ALA A 661 7.47 -35.32 -31.28
N ILE A 662 6.40 -35.69 -30.59
CA ILE A 662 6.03 -35.20 -29.26
C ILE A 662 5.75 -36.37 -28.30
N ALA A 663 5.93 -36.16 -27.00
CA ALA A 663 5.57 -37.13 -25.95
C ALA A 663 5.23 -36.39 -24.65
N SER A 664 4.50 -37.04 -23.73
CA SER A 664 4.28 -36.50 -22.39
C SER A 664 5.49 -36.79 -21.48
N SER A 665 5.83 -35.83 -20.62
CA SER A 665 6.81 -36.00 -19.54
C SER A 665 6.27 -36.92 -18.42
N GLY A 666 7.08 -37.22 -17.41
CA GLY A 666 6.66 -37.89 -16.17
C GLY A 666 7.19 -39.32 -16.00
N SER A 667 8.30 -39.65 -16.67
CA SER A 667 8.94 -40.96 -16.63
C SER A 667 10.45 -40.86 -16.81
N THR A 668 11.19 -41.78 -16.22
CA THR A 668 12.64 -41.91 -16.44
C THR A 668 12.99 -42.50 -17.80
N GLN A 669 12.01 -42.96 -18.58
CA GLN A 669 12.20 -43.50 -19.91
C GLN A 669 10.99 -43.15 -20.79
N ILE A 670 11.21 -42.23 -21.72
CA ILE A 670 10.20 -41.69 -22.64
C ILE A 670 10.76 -41.78 -24.05
N ALA A 671 10.04 -42.43 -24.96
CA ALA A 671 10.38 -42.42 -26.37
C ALA A 671 9.63 -41.28 -27.08
N PRO A 672 10.21 -40.65 -28.12
CA PRO A 672 9.48 -39.71 -28.95
C PRO A 672 8.24 -40.39 -29.56
N GLY A 673 7.11 -39.70 -29.56
CA GLY A 673 5.96 -40.10 -30.37
C GLY A 673 6.18 -39.80 -31.86
N GLY A 674 5.15 -40.06 -32.67
CA GLY A 674 5.18 -39.76 -34.10
C GLY A 674 6.27 -40.52 -34.86
N THR A 675 6.89 -39.84 -35.84
CA THR A 675 7.99 -40.40 -36.64
C THR A 675 9.16 -39.43 -36.69
N ILE A 676 10.37 -39.96 -36.49
CA ILE A 676 11.64 -39.25 -36.68
C ILE A 676 12.49 -40.11 -37.59
N THR A 677 12.80 -39.63 -38.79
CA THR A 677 13.56 -40.42 -39.77
C THR A 677 14.79 -39.68 -40.28
N TYR A 678 15.82 -40.46 -40.62
CA TYR A 678 17.03 -40.00 -41.31
C TYR A 678 17.11 -40.62 -42.71
N THR A 679 17.42 -39.80 -43.72
CA THR A 679 17.68 -40.24 -45.11
C THR A 679 19.06 -39.75 -45.55
N PRO A 680 19.99 -40.64 -45.97
CA PRO A 680 21.30 -40.22 -46.45
C PRO A 680 21.21 -39.44 -47.76
N ALA A 681 22.15 -38.52 -48.00
CA ALA A 681 22.22 -37.80 -49.26
C ALA A 681 22.44 -38.76 -50.44
N THR A 682 21.74 -38.52 -51.56
CA THR A 682 21.88 -39.32 -52.77
C THR A 682 23.32 -39.37 -53.23
N GLY A 683 23.88 -40.58 -53.38
CA GLY A 683 25.24 -40.80 -53.84
C GLY A 683 26.35 -40.54 -52.81
N TYR A 684 26.01 -40.13 -51.57
CA TYR A 684 26.99 -40.01 -50.49
C TYR A 684 27.29 -41.37 -49.84
N PHE A 685 28.53 -41.58 -49.42
CA PHE A 685 28.98 -42.69 -48.58
C PHE A 685 30.14 -42.19 -47.73
N GLY A 686 30.27 -42.67 -46.49
CA GLY A 686 31.21 -42.13 -45.51
C GLY A 686 30.58 -41.93 -44.14
N SER A 687 31.23 -41.13 -43.30
CA SER A 687 30.72 -40.76 -41.98
C SER A 687 30.10 -39.36 -42.03
N GLU A 688 29.01 -39.15 -41.30
CA GLU A 688 28.45 -37.82 -41.03
C GLU A 688 27.87 -37.78 -39.62
N ALA A 689 27.66 -36.59 -39.08
CA ALA A 689 26.95 -36.42 -37.82
C ALA A 689 25.82 -35.40 -37.94
N PHE A 690 24.83 -35.53 -37.07
CA PHE A 690 23.76 -34.55 -36.85
C PHE A 690 23.42 -34.47 -35.37
N THR A 691 22.74 -33.41 -34.94
CA THR A 691 22.34 -33.22 -33.54
C THR A 691 20.82 -33.06 -33.44
N VAL A 692 20.22 -33.89 -32.58
CA VAL A 692 18.80 -33.81 -32.22
C VAL A 692 18.68 -33.10 -30.88
N GLN A 693 17.64 -32.27 -30.74
CA GLN A 693 17.27 -31.59 -29.50
C GLN A 693 15.92 -32.11 -29.00
N VAL A 694 15.77 -32.17 -27.69
CA VAL A 694 14.49 -32.32 -26.99
C VAL A 694 14.25 -31.08 -26.12
N SER A 695 13.01 -30.60 -26.08
CA SER A 695 12.56 -29.47 -25.26
C SER A 695 11.34 -29.88 -24.48
N ASP A 696 11.30 -29.61 -23.18
CA ASP A 696 10.11 -29.75 -22.31
C ASP A 696 9.21 -28.49 -22.32
N GLY A 697 9.70 -27.40 -22.94
CA GLY A 697 9.07 -26.08 -22.99
C GLY A 697 9.73 -25.04 -22.08
N VAL A 698 10.60 -25.50 -21.15
CA VAL A 698 11.35 -24.71 -20.17
C VAL A 698 12.86 -24.86 -20.40
N ALA A 699 13.36 -26.10 -20.44
CA ALA A 699 14.74 -26.49 -20.66
C ALA A 699 14.90 -27.41 -21.89
N THR A 700 16.15 -27.60 -22.31
CA THR A 700 16.44 -28.40 -23.51
C THR A 700 17.69 -29.26 -23.30
N ALA A 701 17.73 -30.40 -23.99
CA ALA A 701 18.93 -31.24 -24.10
C ALA A 701 19.21 -31.60 -25.55
N THR A 702 20.48 -31.92 -25.85
CA THR A 702 20.92 -32.30 -27.19
C THR A 702 21.64 -33.64 -27.19
N LYS A 703 21.54 -34.37 -28.31
CA LYS A 703 22.26 -35.61 -28.57
C LYS A 703 22.80 -35.62 -29.99
N GLN A 704 24.11 -35.80 -30.11
CA GLN A 704 24.77 -35.98 -31.40
C GLN A 704 24.70 -37.46 -31.82
N ILE A 705 24.32 -37.71 -33.07
CA ILE A 705 24.29 -39.03 -33.70
C ILE A 705 25.31 -39.05 -34.82
N THR A 706 26.18 -40.05 -34.83
CA THR A 706 27.13 -40.33 -35.91
C THR A 706 26.56 -41.42 -36.82
N VAL A 707 26.45 -41.14 -38.11
CA VAL A 707 25.97 -42.06 -39.13
C VAL A 707 27.13 -42.58 -39.96
N THR A 708 27.20 -43.89 -40.16
CA THR A 708 28.06 -44.54 -41.15
C THR A 708 27.22 -44.98 -42.35
N ILE A 709 27.52 -44.45 -43.53
CA ILE A 709 26.82 -44.74 -44.79
C ILE A 709 27.71 -45.66 -45.63
N ASN A 710 27.29 -46.92 -45.78
CA ASN A 710 28.06 -47.93 -46.51
C ASN A 710 27.98 -47.72 -48.03
N ALA A 711 29.11 -47.89 -48.72
CA ALA A 711 29.14 -47.88 -50.17
C ALA A 711 28.36 -49.06 -50.79
N PRO A 712 27.83 -48.94 -52.02
CA PRO A 712 27.21 -50.06 -52.72
C PRO A 712 28.20 -51.21 -52.93
N ALA A 713 27.72 -52.44 -52.89
CA ALA A 713 28.53 -53.60 -53.27
C ALA A 713 28.97 -53.46 -54.76
N PRO A 714 30.23 -53.81 -55.10
CA PRO A 714 30.70 -53.69 -56.48
C PRO A 714 29.86 -54.56 -57.43
N GLN A 715 29.27 -53.94 -58.47
CA GLN A 715 28.56 -54.67 -59.51
C GLN A 715 29.56 -55.26 -60.51
N ASN A 716 29.58 -56.58 -60.64
CA ASN A 716 30.38 -57.28 -61.63
C ASN A 716 29.71 -57.14 -63.02
N SER A 717 30.21 -56.25 -63.88
CA SER A 717 29.68 -56.08 -65.23
C SER A 717 30.07 -57.27 -66.12
N THR A 718 29.13 -58.16 -66.42
CA THR A 718 29.30 -59.15 -67.49
C THR A 718 29.21 -58.45 -68.85
N VAL A 719 30.36 -58.20 -69.49
CA VAL A 719 30.43 -57.77 -70.89
C VAL A 719 30.25 -59.00 -71.78
N THR A 720 29.15 -59.09 -72.51
CA THR A 720 28.97 -60.08 -73.58
C THR A 720 29.64 -59.55 -74.85
N PRO A 721 30.67 -60.20 -75.43
CA PRO A 721 31.33 -59.71 -76.63
C PRO A 721 30.48 -59.98 -77.88
N THR A 722 30.12 -58.93 -78.62
CA THR A 722 29.52 -59.04 -79.95
C THR A 722 30.63 -59.28 -80.99
N ILE A 723 30.68 -60.48 -81.58
CA ILE A 723 31.56 -60.81 -82.72
C ILE A 723 30.88 -60.31 -83.99
N ALA A 724 31.46 -59.32 -84.67
CA ALA A 724 31.09 -58.96 -86.04
C ALA A 724 31.90 -59.82 -87.02
N VAL A 725 31.22 -60.64 -87.82
CA VAL A 725 31.77 -61.28 -89.02
C VAL A 725 31.54 -60.32 -90.19
N PHE A 726 32.61 -59.88 -90.84
CA PHE A 726 32.54 -59.36 -92.21
C PHE A 726 33.16 -60.39 -93.15
N ASP A 727 32.36 -60.81 -94.13
CA ASP A 727 32.73 -61.70 -95.21
C ASP A 727 33.64 -60.99 -96.25
N LYS A 728 34.29 -61.82 -97.06
CA LYS A 728 35.42 -61.55 -97.95
C LYS A 728 35.06 -60.81 -99.26
N TYR A 729 36.08 -60.15 -99.85
CA TYR A 729 36.36 -59.86 -101.28
C TYR A 729 36.29 -58.41 -101.80
N ALA A 730 37.43 -58.06 -102.45
CA ALA A 730 37.69 -57.16 -103.59
C ALA A 730 37.49 -55.64 -103.43
#